data_AF-A0A7J7VWX3-F1
#
_entry.id   AF-A0A7J7VWX3-F1
#
_cell.length_a   1.000
_cell.length_b   1.000
_cell.length_c   1.000
_cell.angle_alpha   90.00
_cell.angle_beta   90.00
_cell.angle_gamma   90.00
#
_symmetry.space_group_name_H-M   'P 1'
#
loop_
_entity.id
_entity.type
_entity.pdbx_description
1 polymer ?
#
loop_
_entity_poly.entity_id
_entity_poly.type
_entity_poly.pdbx_seq_one_letter_code
_entity_poly.pdbx_strand_id
1 'polypeptide(L)'
;MDVYSPHRLGLPRAWSAGGSGRGSPSVSCSRLRQVQSILTQSSKSRPDGILCILGIDSRYNEGCRELANYLLFGLYNQNTSDFEKTGFSEEVLDDVIILIKSDSVHLYCNPVNYRYLLPCVAHWRNLHLHCMTENEYEDEEAAEEFKIASFVDMVRDCSRIGIPYSSQGHLQIFDMFVVEKWPIVQAFALEGIGGDGFFTMKYELQDVSLNLWNVYSKMDPMSLESLLSEDLMAFEHQWTSFFANFDTEIPFLLELSESQAGEPFRSYFSHGMISSHITENSPNRQPFVLFGNHSTRENLNTGSFNFPSEGHLVRNTGPSGSFAKHMVVQCVSPKGPLACSRTYFFGATHVPYLGDDNKLPKKTEQIRLLSQVYAAVIEAVLAGIACYAKTSSLTKAKEVAEQTMGSELDSFELMQFKAALRSKMAFQIHAVNNQGRIVPLDSEDSLYFVKTACMTVYDIPDLLGGRGSLGSVVFSESFLTSQILVKEKDGTVNTETSSIVLTAAIPRFCSWLVEDNEVKLSEKTQQAVKGDECFLGTFLTGGEGAYLYSSNAQSWPEEGKLYFFSSGLLFSHRHHGSIIISKDHMNSISFYDGDSTSVVAVLLVHFRSSLLPHLPVLFHGSSNFMMIALFPKTKIYQAFYPEVFSLWQQQANSGLSLKVIQEDGLSVEQKKLHSSAQKLFDALSLAAREKRSPLKLLSAKLPELDWFLQHFAISSVSQEPVMRAHLPVLLQQTEVSPTHRVENDKVIISIVTGLPGCHASELCAFLVTLHKEYGRWMVYRQVMDSSECFHAAHFQKYLSSALEAQRNRSARQSAYIRKKTRLLVVLQGYTDVIDVVQALQTHPDSNVKSSFTIGAITVCVEPLSCYMEHRFLFPKCLDQCSQGLVSNVVFTSHTTEQRHPLLVQLQSLIRAANPTTAFILAENGIVTRNEDIELILSENSFSSPQMLRSRYLMYPGWQVSSLKSS
;
A
#
# COMPACT_ATOMS: atom_id res chain seq x y z
N MET A 1 8.06 11.72 64.24
CA MET A 1 9.21 11.23 63.45
C MET A 1 8.78 9.92 62.86
N ASP A 2 8.50 9.90 61.56
CA ASP A 2 8.80 8.79 60.67
C ASP A 2 8.63 9.30 59.24
N VAL A 3 9.71 9.16 58.49
CA VAL A 3 9.97 9.78 57.20
C VAL A 3 9.30 8.93 56.13
N TYR A 4 8.31 9.48 55.43
CA TYR A 4 7.78 8.87 54.21
C TYR A 4 8.82 9.00 53.09
N SER A 5 9.28 7.85 52.60
CA SER A 5 10.11 7.70 51.40
C SER A 5 9.36 8.13 50.14
N PRO A 6 10.00 8.83 49.18
CA PRO A 6 9.33 9.27 47.96
C PRO A 6 9.10 8.08 47.01
N HIS A 7 7.87 7.95 46.53
CA HIS A 7 7.54 7.02 45.44
C HIS A 7 8.33 7.40 44.18
N ARG A 8 9.22 6.50 43.74
CA ARG A 8 9.79 6.53 42.39
C ARG A 8 8.63 6.35 41.39
N LEU A 9 8.26 7.42 40.69
CA LEU A 9 7.57 7.35 39.41
C LEU A 9 8.45 6.49 38.47
N GLY A 10 7.97 5.29 38.16
CA GLY A 10 8.60 4.42 37.18
C GLY A 10 8.57 5.10 35.81
N LEU A 11 9.73 5.15 35.15
CA LEU A 11 9.86 5.51 33.74
C LEU A 11 8.77 4.82 32.89
N PRO A 12 7.97 5.55 32.10
CA PRO A 12 7.13 4.93 31.10
C PRO A 12 8.02 4.11 30.16
N ARG A 13 7.68 2.84 29.94
CA ARG A 13 8.34 2.01 28.94
C ARG A 13 8.37 2.77 27.61
N ALA A 14 9.57 3.09 27.13
CA ALA A 14 9.78 3.58 25.78
C ALA A 14 9.02 2.67 24.80
N TRP A 15 8.13 3.25 24.01
CA TRP A 15 7.29 2.55 23.03
C TRP A 15 8.17 1.68 22.13
N SER A 16 8.09 0.36 22.33
CA SER A 16 8.96 -0.62 21.66
C SER A 16 8.80 -0.61 20.14
N ALA A 17 9.88 -0.91 19.43
CA ALA A 17 10.06 -0.77 17.97
C ALA A 17 9.26 -1.76 17.07
N GLY A 18 8.20 -2.42 17.57
CA GLY A 18 7.58 -3.57 16.89
C GLY A 18 6.09 -3.50 16.54
N GLY A 19 5.43 -2.35 16.68
CA GLY A 19 3.99 -2.22 16.39
C GLY A 19 3.70 -1.69 14.98
N SER A 20 2.70 -2.29 14.32
CA SER A 20 2.11 -1.99 12.99
C SER A 20 1.51 -0.58 12.83
N GLY A 21 2.06 0.44 13.49
CA GLY A 21 1.52 1.81 13.50
C GLY A 21 2.57 2.91 13.52
N ARG A 22 3.87 2.61 13.30
CA ARG A 22 4.86 3.65 13.07
C ARG A 22 4.94 3.96 11.58
N GLY A 23 4.59 5.19 11.20
CA GLY A 23 4.82 5.66 9.84
C GLY A 23 6.30 5.56 9.44
N SER A 24 6.56 5.06 8.24
CA SER A 24 7.93 4.94 7.72
C SER A 24 8.58 6.32 7.58
N PRO A 25 9.87 6.50 7.93
CA PRO A 25 10.61 7.75 7.69
C PRO A 25 10.46 8.28 6.26
N SER A 26 10.46 7.38 5.29
CA SER A 26 10.29 7.73 3.88
C SER A 26 8.92 8.35 3.56
N VAL A 27 7.86 7.89 4.22
CA VAL A 27 6.52 8.45 4.03
C VAL A 27 6.44 9.82 4.69
N SER A 28 7.00 9.97 5.89
CA SER A 28 7.09 11.27 6.59
C SER A 28 7.77 12.33 5.70
N CYS A 29 8.95 12.02 5.15
CA CYS A 29 9.66 12.90 4.24
C CYS A 29 8.89 13.14 2.92
N SER A 30 8.19 12.13 2.40
CA SER A 30 7.37 12.29 1.19
C SER A 30 6.22 13.27 1.42
N ARG A 31 5.47 13.11 2.52
CA ARG A 31 4.36 14.00 2.90
C ARG A 31 4.85 15.44 3.08
N LEU A 32 5.97 15.63 3.78
CA LEU A 32 6.59 16.95 3.93
C LEU A 32 6.93 17.56 2.57
N ARG A 33 7.57 16.81 1.66
CA ARG A 33 7.90 17.29 0.30
C ARG A 33 6.66 17.67 -0.50
N GLN A 34 5.56 16.92 -0.35
CA GLN A 34 4.30 17.26 -1.02
C GLN A 34 3.73 18.59 -0.50
N VAL A 35 3.79 18.84 0.81
CA VAL A 35 3.40 20.14 1.39
C VAL A 35 4.34 21.26 0.91
N GLN A 36 5.65 21.04 0.95
CA GLN A 36 6.66 21.99 0.45
C GLN A 36 6.50 22.29 -1.04
N SER A 37 5.96 21.35 -1.83
CA SER A 37 5.72 21.57 -3.25
C SER A 37 4.80 22.77 -3.52
N ILE A 38 3.85 23.05 -2.62
CA ILE A 38 2.95 24.21 -2.67
C ILE A 38 3.75 25.53 -2.67
N LEU A 39 4.84 25.58 -1.91
CA LEU A 39 5.73 26.74 -1.80
C LEU A 39 6.60 26.95 -3.05
N THR A 40 6.86 25.87 -3.80
CA THR A 40 7.74 25.89 -4.98
C THR A 40 7.02 26.13 -6.30
N GLN A 41 5.68 26.07 -6.32
CA GLN A 41 4.88 26.31 -7.52
C GLN A 41 5.04 27.74 -8.04
N SER A 42 5.09 27.90 -9.37
CA SER A 42 5.27 29.19 -10.04
C SER A 42 3.97 30.01 -10.02
N SER A 43 3.64 30.60 -8.86
CA SER A 43 2.54 31.56 -8.71
C SER A 43 3.08 32.91 -8.21
N LYS A 44 2.42 34.01 -8.61
CA LYS A 44 2.83 35.38 -8.21
C LYS A 44 2.58 35.66 -6.71
N SER A 45 1.66 34.92 -6.08
CA SER A 45 1.21 35.04 -4.69
C SER A 45 1.51 33.78 -3.88
N ARG A 46 2.75 33.28 -3.96
CA ARG A 46 3.18 32.12 -3.18
C ARG A 46 3.55 32.54 -1.75
N PRO A 47 3.20 31.74 -0.72
CA PRO A 47 3.71 31.97 0.62
C PRO A 47 5.19 31.56 0.69
N ASP A 48 5.94 32.18 1.59
CA ASP A 48 7.33 31.83 1.88
C ASP A 48 7.42 30.66 2.87
N GLY A 49 6.36 30.47 3.68
CA GLY A 49 6.17 29.29 4.52
C GLY A 49 4.70 29.05 4.88
N ILE A 50 4.38 27.83 5.31
CA ILE A 50 3.07 27.44 5.85
C ILE A 50 3.20 27.33 7.37
N LEU A 51 2.38 28.09 8.09
CA LEU A 51 2.38 28.14 9.56
C LEU A 51 1.21 27.32 10.10
N CYS A 52 1.53 26.34 10.93
CA CYS A 52 0.59 25.43 11.59
C CYS A 52 0.75 25.57 13.10
N ILE A 53 -0.29 26.05 13.78
CA ILE A 53 -0.31 26.25 15.23
C ILE A 53 -1.42 25.37 15.82
N LEU A 54 -1.08 24.51 16.78
CA LEU A 54 -2.04 23.61 17.41
C LEU A 54 -2.62 24.20 18.71
N GLY A 55 -3.69 23.57 19.20
CA GLY A 55 -4.27 23.84 20.51
C GLY A 55 -4.83 25.24 20.71
N ILE A 56 -4.80 25.68 21.97
CA ILE A 56 -5.35 26.97 22.38
C ILE A 56 -4.69 28.17 21.67
N ASP A 57 -3.41 28.04 21.27
CA ASP A 57 -2.63 29.10 20.63
C ASP A 57 -3.16 29.48 19.24
N SER A 58 -3.91 28.61 18.57
CA SER A 58 -4.68 28.93 17.35
C SER A 58 -6.20 28.95 17.56
N ARG A 59 -6.65 28.93 18.83
CA ARG A 59 -8.04 28.71 19.22
C ARG A 59 -8.62 27.41 18.64
N TYR A 60 -7.84 26.34 18.69
CA TYR A 60 -8.17 25.00 18.20
C TYR A 60 -8.53 25.00 16.71
N ASN A 61 -7.68 25.64 15.88
CA ASN A 61 -7.94 25.69 14.45
C ASN A 61 -7.87 24.30 13.81
N GLU A 62 -8.99 23.87 13.22
CA GLU A 62 -9.15 22.55 12.62
C GLU A 62 -8.25 22.30 11.41
N GLY A 63 -7.98 23.32 10.59
CA GLY A 63 -7.11 23.18 9.43
C GLY A 63 -5.65 22.96 9.83
N CYS A 64 -5.17 23.62 10.89
CA CYS A 64 -3.86 23.35 11.50
C CYS A 64 -3.79 21.91 12.03
N ARG A 65 -4.81 21.47 12.77
CA ARG A 65 -4.89 20.09 13.28
C ARG A 65 -4.85 19.06 12.15
N GLU A 66 -5.56 19.30 11.06
CA GLU A 66 -5.56 18.42 9.88
C GLU A 66 -4.17 18.32 9.23
N LEU A 67 -3.45 19.45 9.07
CA LEU A 67 -2.09 19.46 8.55
C LEU A 67 -1.12 18.69 9.46
N ALA A 68 -1.20 18.91 10.77
CA ALA A 68 -0.37 18.20 11.73
C ALA A 68 -0.65 16.69 11.68
N ASN A 69 -1.92 16.28 11.61
CA ASN A 69 -2.29 14.86 11.50
C ASN A 69 -1.83 14.23 10.20
N TYR A 70 -1.86 14.96 9.09
CA TYR A 70 -1.28 14.48 7.84
C TYR A 70 0.24 14.25 7.99
N LEU A 71 0.99 15.20 8.53
CA LEU A 71 2.46 15.06 8.67
C LEU A 71 2.88 14.05 9.74
N LEU A 72 2.09 13.90 10.80
CA LEU A 72 2.45 13.16 12.01
C LEU A 72 1.60 11.90 12.20
N PHE A 73 1.10 11.34 11.10
CA PHE A 73 0.41 10.04 11.07
C PHE A 73 -0.80 9.93 12.01
N GLY A 74 -1.57 11.00 12.14
CA GLY A 74 -2.77 11.03 12.98
C GLY A 74 -2.48 11.10 14.48
N LEU A 75 -1.28 11.53 14.89
CA LEU A 75 -0.91 11.66 16.31
C LEU A 75 -1.92 12.48 17.14
N TYR A 76 -2.57 13.46 16.51
CA TYR A 76 -3.57 14.36 17.11
C TYR A 76 -5.01 14.05 16.66
N ASN A 77 -5.24 12.89 16.01
CA ASN A 77 -6.59 12.37 15.75
C ASN A 77 -7.01 11.55 16.97
N GLN A 78 -7.97 12.04 17.73
CA GLN A 78 -8.31 11.42 19.01
C GLN A 78 -9.66 10.69 18.96
N ASN A 79 -9.62 9.40 19.29
CA ASN A 79 -10.68 8.78 20.05
C ASN A 79 -10.37 8.99 21.54
N THR A 80 -11.38 9.35 22.34
CA THR A 80 -11.28 9.69 23.78
C THR A 80 -10.52 8.64 24.63
N SER A 81 -10.39 7.40 24.14
CA SER A 81 -9.70 6.29 24.81
C SER A 81 -8.17 6.34 24.78
N ASP A 82 -7.53 7.16 23.94
CA ASP A 82 -6.06 7.18 23.81
C ASP A 82 -5.37 8.16 24.77
N PHE A 83 -6.08 9.17 25.27
CA PHE A 83 -5.58 10.08 26.30
C PHE A 83 -5.32 9.41 27.65
N GLU A 84 -6.19 8.46 28.02
CA GLU A 84 -6.02 7.68 29.24
C GLU A 84 -4.72 6.84 29.22
N LYS A 85 -4.15 6.59 28.03
CA LYS A 85 -2.90 5.84 27.86
C LYS A 85 -1.65 6.72 27.95
N THR A 86 -1.73 8.01 27.62
CA THR A 86 -0.57 8.93 27.66
C THR A 86 -0.41 9.59 29.02
N GLY A 87 -1.51 9.81 29.75
CA GLY A 87 -1.51 10.42 31.08
C GLY A 87 -1.30 11.93 31.09
N PHE A 88 -1.34 12.59 29.93
CA PHE A 88 -1.22 14.05 29.77
C PHE A 88 -2.51 14.65 29.18
N SER A 89 -2.80 15.92 29.49
CA SER A 89 -3.96 16.64 28.95
C SER A 89 -3.77 17.00 27.47
N GLU A 90 -4.88 17.25 26.78
CA GLU A 90 -4.89 17.73 25.38
C GLU A 90 -4.10 19.03 25.23
N GLU A 91 -4.22 19.97 26.18
CA GLU A 91 -3.49 21.25 26.17
C GLU A 91 -1.96 21.06 26.15
N VAL A 92 -1.44 20.07 26.89
CA VAL A 92 0.01 19.77 26.91
C VAL A 92 0.45 19.14 25.59
N LEU A 93 -0.38 18.29 24.99
CA LEU A 93 -0.05 17.60 23.74
C LEU A 93 -0.14 18.53 22.53
N ASP A 94 -1.06 19.50 22.57
CA ASP A 94 -1.28 20.43 21.48
C ASP A 94 -0.36 21.66 21.51
N ASP A 95 0.53 21.81 22.50
CA ASP A 95 1.54 22.88 22.56
C ASP A 95 2.69 22.63 21.55
N VAL A 96 2.38 22.89 20.27
CA VAL A 96 3.25 22.65 19.11
C VAL A 96 3.02 23.70 18.03
N ILE A 97 4.11 24.24 17.47
CA ILE A 97 4.09 25.15 16.34
C ILE A 97 5.02 24.61 15.25
N ILE A 98 4.51 24.47 14.03
CA ILE A 98 5.26 24.00 12.87
C ILE A 98 5.26 25.09 11.80
N LEU A 99 6.45 25.51 11.36
CA LEU A 99 6.62 26.37 10.20
C LEU A 99 7.38 25.61 9.11
N ILE A 100 6.70 25.38 8.00
CA ILE A 100 7.25 24.64 6.84
C ILE A 100 7.68 25.66 5.80
N LYS A 101 8.97 25.72 5.50
CA LYS A 101 9.56 26.51 4.40
C LYS A 101 9.90 25.61 3.22
N SER A 102 10.30 26.18 2.08
CA SER A 102 10.62 25.41 0.87
C SER A 102 11.77 24.42 1.06
N ASP A 103 12.69 24.71 1.98
CA ASP A 103 13.96 24.04 2.16
C ASP A 103 14.27 23.69 3.62
N SER A 104 13.50 24.18 4.59
CA SER A 104 13.66 23.90 6.02
C SER A 104 12.32 23.75 6.74
N VAL A 105 12.37 23.19 7.95
CA VAL A 105 11.20 23.11 8.84
C VAL A 105 11.62 23.56 10.22
N HIS A 106 10.86 24.48 10.81
CA HIS A 106 11.01 24.84 12.21
C HIS A 106 9.87 24.21 13.01
N LEU A 107 10.22 23.63 14.15
CA LEU A 107 9.29 22.96 15.06
C LEU A 107 9.56 23.44 16.47
N TYR A 108 8.60 24.16 17.04
CA TYR A 108 8.52 24.37 18.47
C TYR A 108 7.69 23.26 19.11
N CYS A 109 8.15 22.72 20.23
CA CYS A 109 7.38 21.82 21.07
C CYS A 109 7.90 21.81 22.50
N ASN A 110 7.00 21.58 23.46
CA ASN A 110 7.40 21.33 24.85
C ASN A 110 8.18 19.99 25.02
N PRO A 111 8.87 19.77 26.15
CA PRO A 111 9.68 18.57 26.38
C PRO A 111 8.89 17.26 26.39
N VAL A 112 7.58 17.32 26.67
CA VAL A 112 6.66 16.17 26.62
C VAL A 112 6.47 15.73 25.17
N ASN A 113 6.06 16.66 24.31
CA ASN A 113 5.83 16.42 22.88
C ASN A 113 7.10 16.02 22.14
N TYR A 114 8.27 16.53 22.56
CA TYR A 114 9.55 16.17 21.98
C TYR A 114 9.71 14.66 21.80
N ARG A 115 9.31 13.84 22.78
CA ARG A 115 9.48 12.38 22.73
C ARG A 115 8.55 11.70 21.73
N TYR A 116 7.35 12.22 21.53
CA TYR A 116 6.34 11.67 20.63
C TYR A 116 6.56 12.13 19.18
N LEU A 117 7.03 13.38 19.00
CA LEU A 117 7.28 13.97 17.69
C LEU A 117 8.57 13.44 17.05
N LEU A 118 9.61 13.18 17.85
CA LEU A 118 10.94 12.86 17.32
C LEU A 118 10.96 11.70 16.32
N PRO A 119 10.28 10.55 16.56
CA PRO A 119 10.22 9.48 15.57
C PRO A 119 9.62 9.88 14.22
N CYS A 120 8.74 10.89 14.20
CA CYS A 120 8.06 11.36 13.01
C CYS A 120 8.90 12.38 12.24
N VAL A 121 9.60 13.27 12.96
CA VAL A 121 10.22 14.47 12.38
C VAL A 121 11.74 14.40 12.26
N ALA A 122 12.45 13.57 13.04
CA ALA A 122 13.92 13.59 13.09
C ALA A 122 14.63 13.32 11.75
N HIS A 123 13.91 12.78 10.78
CA HIS A 123 14.41 12.49 9.43
C HIS A 123 14.15 13.64 8.43
N TRP A 124 13.44 14.69 8.83
CA TRP A 124 13.19 15.86 8.01
C TRP A 124 14.49 16.62 7.76
N ARG A 125 14.68 17.06 6.52
CA ARG A 125 15.88 17.80 6.14
C ARG A 125 15.82 19.22 6.66
N ASN A 126 16.97 19.75 7.09
CA ASN A 126 17.09 21.10 7.65
C ASN A 126 16.03 21.37 8.74
N LEU A 127 15.88 20.43 9.68
CA LEU A 127 14.96 20.56 10.82
C LEU A 127 15.58 21.43 11.92
N HIS A 128 14.85 22.46 12.34
CA HIS A 128 15.17 23.34 13.46
C HIS A 128 14.23 23.05 14.64
N LEU A 129 14.77 22.47 15.72
CA LEU A 129 14.02 22.09 16.92
C LEU A 129 14.13 23.16 18.01
N HIS A 130 13.04 23.88 18.27
CA HIS A 130 12.91 24.84 19.36
C HIS A 130 12.27 24.14 20.56
N CYS A 131 13.08 23.64 21.48
CA CYS A 131 12.61 22.88 22.63
C CYS A 131 13.56 23.06 23.82
N MET A 132 13.00 23.45 24.97
CA MET A 132 13.73 23.52 26.24
C MET A 132 14.03 22.11 26.78
N THR A 133 14.95 22.00 27.72
CA THR A 133 15.13 20.78 28.50
C THR A 133 14.01 20.63 29.53
N GLU A 134 13.83 19.41 30.06
CA GLU A 134 12.82 19.15 31.09
C GLU A 134 12.99 20.04 32.33
N ASN A 135 14.24 20.38 32.71
CA ASN A 135 14.53 21.19 33.88
C ASN A 135 14.25 22.68 33.64
N GLU A 136 14.57 23.19 32.45
CA GLU A 136 14.34 24.59 32.09
C GLU A 136 12.85 24.89 31.96
N TYR A 137 12.06 23.91 31.52
CA TYR A 137 10.62 24.02 31.35
C TYR A 137 9.83 24.03 32.69
N GLU A 138 10.48 23.78 33.82
CA GLU A 138 9.81 23.91 35.14
C GLU A 138 9.47 25.37 35.49
N ASP A 139 10.14 26.33 34.85
CA ASP A 139 9.82 27.76 34.96
C ASP A 139 8.79 28.14 33.88
N GLU A 140 7.53 28.27 34.29
CA GLU A 140 6.41 28.58 33.39
C GLU A 140 6.56 29.93 32.68
N GLU A 141 7.13 30.94 33.35
CA GLU A 141 7.32 32.27 32.76
C GLU A 141 8.40 32.20 31.67
N ALA A 142 9.55 31.61 31.99
CA ALA A 142 10.62 31.41 31.02
C ALA A 142 10.20 30.53 29.83
N ALA A 143 9.34 29.52 30.07
CA ALA A 143 8.81 28.65 29.02
C ALA A 143 7.91 29.40 28.04
N GLU A 144 7.00 30.26 28.53
CA GLU A 144 6.16 31.09 27.67
C GLU A 144 6.97 32.15 26.92
N GLU A 145 7.94 32.81 27.56
CA GLU A 145 8.86 33.73 26.89
C GLU A 145 9.65 33.03 25.78
N PHE A 146 10.17 31.83 26.05
CA PHE A 146 10.90 31.03 25.06
C PHE A 146 10.01 30.63 23.88
N LYS A 147 8.75 30.27 24.11
CA LYS A 147 7.78 29.96 23.04
C LYS A 147 7.56 31.17 22.13
N ILE A 148 7.38 32.36 22.71
CA ILE A 148 7.19 33.61 21.95
C ILE A 148 8.45 33.95 21.15
N ALA A 149 9.63 33.90 21.79
CA ALA A 149 10.90 34.17 21.13
C ALA A 149 11.18 33.19 19.98
N SER A 150 10.89 31.90 20.19
CA SER A 150 10.97 30.86 19.17
C SER A 150 10.05 31.17 18.00
N PHE A 151 8.79 31.54 18.27
CA PHE A 151 7.82 31.92 17.24
C PHE A 151 8.32 33.10 16.40
N VAL A 152 8.86 34.15 17.04
CA VAL A 152 9.45 35.32 16.35
C VAL A 152 10.62 34.93 15.45
N ASP A 153 11.52 34.07 15.94
CA ASP A 153 12.67 33.58 15.17
C ASP A 153 12.25 32.75 13.95
N MET A 154 11.25 31.88 14.13
CA MET A 154 10.70 31.05 13.05
C MET A 154 10.25 31.88 11.84
N VAL A 155 9.48 32.96 12.08
CA VAL A 155 8.85 33.76 11.02
C VAL A 155 9.73 34.89 10.47
N ARG A 156 10.89 35.17 11.06
CA ARG A 156 11.71 36.37 10.78
C ARG A 156 12.04 36.57 9.29
N ASP A 157 12.29 35.49 8.56
CA ASP A 157 12.69 35.52 7.14
C ASP A 157 11.51 35.34 6.16
N CYS A 158 10.28 35.41 6.64
CA CYS A 158 9.07 35.32 5.81
C CYS A 158 8.53 36.72 5.51
N SER A 159 7.93 36.92 4.33
CA SER A 159 7.10 38.10 4.02
C SER A 159 5.63 37.71 3.84
N ARG A 160 5.39 36.52 3.28
CA ARG A 160 4.05 35.94 3.06
C ARG A 160 3.93 34.60 3.77
N ILE A 161 2.86 34.41 4.53
CA ILE A 161 2.63 33.20 5.33
C ILE A 161 1.31 32.56 4.94
N GLY A 162 1.36 31.28 4.60
CA GLY A 162 0.20 30.44 4.34
C GLY A 162 -0.39 29.91 5.64
N ILE A 163 -1.69 30.07 5.83
CA ILE A 163 -2.44 29.54 6.97
C ILE A 163 -3.37 28.43 6.49
N PRO A 164 -3.30 27.21 7.06
CA PRO A 164 -4.31 26.17 6.82
C PRO A 164 -5.56 26.53 7.62
N TYR A 165 -6.35 27.48 7.12
CA TYR A 165 -7.43 28.13 7.87
C TYR A 165 -8.67 27.22 8.04
N SER A 166 -8.99 26.44 7.02
CA SER A 166 -10.21 25.61 6.92
C SER A 166 -9.86 24.13 6.89
N SER A 167 -10.68 23.31 7.55
CA SER A 167 -10.59 21.84 7.44
C SER A 167 -11.41 21.30 6.27
N GLN A 168 -11.01 20.15 5.75
CA GLN A 168 -11.66 19.56 4.58
C GLN A 168 -13.14 19.26 4.84
N GLY A 169 -14.03 19.85 4.03
CA GLY A 169 -15.49 19.77 4.21
C GLY A 169 -16.12 20.92 5.02
N HIS A 170 -15.30 21.80 5.63
CA HIS A 170 -15.74 22.98 6.36
C HIS A 170 -15.02 24.24 5.86
N LEU A 171 -15.40 24.71 4.67
CA LEU A 171 -14.82 25.93 4.11
C LEU A 171 -15.29 27.15 4.90
N GLN A 172 -14.35 27.86 5.51
CA GLN A 172 -14.59 29.13 6.19
C GLN A 172 -14.13 30.29 5.30
N ILE A 173 -14.80 31.45 5.42
CA ILE A 173 -14.33 32.66 4.73
C ILE A 173 -13.07 33.12 5.45
N PHE A 174 -11.95 33.18 4.71
CA PHE A 174 -10.68 33.61 5.28
C PHE A 174 -10.74 35.05 5.79
N ASP A 175 -10.44 35.22 7.08
CA ASP A 175 -10.36 36.52 7.74
C ASP A 175 -9.05 36.63 8.52
N MET A 176 -8.13 37.48 8.03
CA MET A 176 -6.83 37.69 8.66
C MET A 176 -6.97 38.24 10.10
N PHE A 177 -8.03 38.99 10.40
CA PHE A 177 -8.24 39.57 11.73
C PHE A 177 -8.71 38.52 12.74
N VAL A 178 -9.21 37.37 12.29
CA VAL A 178 -9.43 36.21 13.16
C VAL A 178 -8.09 35.58 13.53
N VAL A 179 -7.17 35.46 12.57
CA VAL A 179 -5.81 34.96 12.82
C VAL A 179 -5.03 35.91 13.73
N GLU A 180 -5.16 37.23 13.55
CA GLU A 180 -4.54 38.23 14.43
C GLU A 180 -4.97 38.03 15.90
N LYS A 181 -6.18 37.54 16.15
CA LYS A 181 -6.72 37.30 17.51
C LYS A 181 -6.26 35.98 18.15
N TRP A 182 -5.45 35.17 17.48
CA TRP A 182 -4.87 33.95 18.03
C TRP A 182 -3.88 34.30 19.15
N PRO A 183 -3.90 33.61 20.32
CA PRO A 183 -3.06 33.97 21.46
C PRO A 183 -1.57 34.15 21.14
N ILE A 184 -0.95 33.19 20.45
CA ILE A 184 0.49 33.30 20.10
C ILE A 184 0.76 34.42 19.08
N VAL A 185 -0.20 34.71 18.19
CA VAL A 185 -0.10 35.80 17.22
C VAL A 185 -0.25 37.16 17.91
N GLN A 186 -1.11 37.27 18.92
CA GLN A 186 -1.19 38.45 19.77
C GLN A 186 0.10 38.65 20.58
N ALA A 187 0.69 37.57 21.09
CA ALA A 187 1.93 37.62 21.84
C ALA A 187 3.12 38.12 21.00
N PHE A 188 3.06 37.99 19.67
CA PHE A 188 4.04 38.58 18.75
C PHE A 188 4.18 40.10 18.91
N ALA A 189 3.11 40.80 19.31
CA ALA A 189 3.12 42.25 19.45
C ALA A 189 3.69 42.75 20.80
N LEU A 190 4.07 41.84 21.71
CA LEU A 190 4.63 42.20 23.02
C LEU A 190 5.98 42.89 22.87
N GLU A 191 6.14 44.07 23.48
CA GLU A 191 7.39 44.82 23.46
C GLU A 191 8.50 44.06 24.22
N GLY A 192 9.69 43.96 23.62
CA GLY A 192 10.89 43.39 24.23
C GLY A 192 11.14 41.90 23.94
N ILE A 193 10.10 41.07 23.94
CA ILE A 193 10.20 39.61 23.68
C ILE A 193 9.58 39.24 22.32
N GLY A 194 8.57 40.01 21.88
CA GLY A 194 7.89 39.84 20.60
C GLY A 194 8.65 40.43 19.41
N GLY A 195 8.00 40.46 18.25
CA GLY A 195 8.55 40.97 16.99
C GLY A 195 8.24 42.44 16.70
N ASP A 196 7.73 43.17 17.69
CA ASP A 196 7.29 44.56 17.72
C ASP A 196 6.24 44.93 16.65
N GLY A 197 5.00 45.18 17.08
CA GLY A 197 3.85 45.54 16.23
C GLY A 197 2.92 44.38 15.87
N PHE A 198 1.78 44.68 15.23
CA PHE A 198 0.79 43.67 14.84
C PHE A 198 1.35 42.71 13.77
N PHE A 199 1.00 41.43 13.87
CA PHE A 199 1.55 40.39 13.00
C PHE A 199 1.15 40.60 11.53
N THR A 200 -0.13 40.87 11.28
CA THR A 200 -0.69 41.17 9.96
C THR A 200 -0.21 42.48 9.34
N MET A 201 0.41 43.38 10.12
CA MET A 201 1.08 44.56 9.56
C MET A 201 2.47 44.25 9.00
N LYS A 202 3.10 43.18 9.50
CA LYS A 202 4.46 42.77 9.12
C LYS A 202 4.45 41.67 8.06
N TYR A 203 3.49 40.74 8.13
CA TYR A 203 3.40 39.59 7.23
C TYR A 203 2.05 39.58 6.50
N GLU A 204 2.08 39.29 5.20
CA GLU A 204 0.88 39.09 4.40
C GLU A 204 0.38 37.64 4.56
N LEU A 205 -0.86 37.48 5.03
CA LEU A 205 -1.46 36.16 5.29
C LEU A 205 -2.34 35.72 4.12
N GLN A 206 -2.24 34.43 3.77
CA GLN A 206 -3.07 33.82 2.74
C GLN A 206 -3.59 32.45 3.19
N ASP A 207 -4.81 32.11 2.77
CA ASP A 207 -5.35 30.76 2.98
C ASP A 207 -4.71 29.76 2.00
N VAL A 208 -4.22 28.63 2.53
CA VAL A 208 -3.65 27.52 1.75
C VAL A 208 -4.46 26.22 1.85
N SER A 209 -5.63 26.26 2.48
CA SER A 209 -6.45 25.07 2.78
C SER A 209 -6.78 24.26 1.52
N LEU A 210 -7.21 24.91 0.44
CA LEU A 210 -7.56 24.22 -0.82
C LEU A 210 -6.35 23.51 -1.45
N ASN A 211 -5.17 24.13 -1.41
CA ASN A 211 -3.94 23.52 -1.92
C ASN A 211 -3.55 22.29 -1.10
N LEU A 212 -3.70 22.38 0.23
CA LEU A 212 -3.42 21.29 1.15
C LEU A 212 -4.40 20.12 1.00
N TRP A 213 -5.68 20.38 0.78
CA TRP A 213 -6.67 19.31 0.55
C TRP A 213 -6.35 18.48 -0.69
N ASN A 214 -5.79 19.09 -1.73
CA ASN A 214 -5.29 18.36 -2.92
C ASN A 214 -4.11 17.44 -2.56
N VAL A 215 -3.25 17.85 -1.63
CA VAL A 215 -2.15 17.02 -1.11
C VAL A 215 -2.69 15.86 -0.27
N TYR A 216 -3.61 16.12 0.67
CA TYR A 216 -4.18 15.09 1.56
C TYR A 216 -4.97 14.02 0.80
N SER A 217 -5.53 14.40 -0.36
CA SER A 217 -6.34 13.52 -1.19
C SER A 217 -5.54 12.40 -1.86
N LYS A 218 -4.20 12.53 -1.98
CA LYS A 218 -3.33 11.56 -2.66
C LYS A 218 -3.14 10.32 -1.81
N MET A 219 -3.23 9.13 -2.41
CA MET A 219 -2.95 7.90 -1.71
C MET A 219 -1.44 7.71 -1.55
N ASP A 220 -1.01 7.50 -0.31
CA ASP A 220 0.33 7.08 0.05
C ASP A 220 0.27 5.76 0.84
N PRO A 221 1.41 5.15 1.21
CA PRO A 221 1.41 3.85 1.89
C PRO A 221 0.63 3.84 3.20
N MET A 222 0.60 4.96 3.93
CA MET A 222 -0.14 5.07 5.20
C MET A 222 -1.64 5.22 4.97
N SER A 223 -2.05 6.03 3.99
CA SER A 223 -3.45 6.13 3.58
C SER A 223 -3.97 4.81 3.01
N LEU A 224 -3.14 4.07 2.25
CA LEU A 224 -3.48 2.74 1.74
C LEU A 224 -3.58 1.73 2.87
N GLU A 225 -2.68 1.77 3.87
CA GLU A 225 -2.78 0.90 5.04
C GLU A 225 -4.10 1.12 5.79
N SER A 226 -4.46 2.38 6.07
CA SER A 226 -5.74 2.74 6.69
C SER A 226 -6.94 2.28 5.85
N LEU A 227 -6.91 2.50 4.53
CA LEU A 227 -7.94 2.01 3.61
C LEU A 227 -8.11 0.48 3.69
N LEU A 228 -7.01 -0.26 3.80
CA LEU A 228 -7.02 -1.73 3.86
C LEU A 228 -7.46 -2.26 5.23
N SER A 229 -7.01 -1.63 6.32
CA SER A 229 -7.25 -2.11 7.68
C SER A 229 -8.61 -1.70 8.25
N GLU A 230 -9.15 -0.56 7.83
CA GLU A 230 -10.38 0.03 8.38
C GLU A 230 -11.50 0.04 7.33
N ASP A 231 -11.33 0.81 6.26
CA ASP A 231 -12.40 1.07 5.29
C ASP A 231 -12.81 -0.19 4.52
N LEU A 232 -11.84 -0.97 4.03
CA LEU A 232 -12.10 -2.20 3.29
C LEU A 232 -12.76 -3.25 4.19
N MET A 233 -12.35 -3.34 5.45
CA MET A 233 -12.98 -4.25 6.42
C MET A 233 -14.43 -3.87 6.71
N ALA A 234 -14.71 -2.57 6.91
CA ALA A 234 -16.06 -2.07 7.09
C ALA A 234 -16.92 -2.28 5.83
N PHE A 235 -16.33 -2.09 4.64
CA PHE A 235 -16.97 -2.29 3.34
C PHE A 235 -17.33 -3.77 3.10
N GLU A 236 -16.39 -4.69 3.32
CA GLU A 236 -16.63 -6.15 3.23
C GLU A 236 -17.68 -6.64 4.25
N HIS A 237 -17.71 -6.04 5.44
CA HIS A 237 -18.73 -6.36 6.43
C HIS A 237 -20.14 -6.04 5.90
N GLN A 238 -20.32 -4.93 5.17
CA GLN A 238 -21.62 -4.63 4.58
C GLN A 238 -22.05 -5.66 3.55
N TRP A 239 -21.13 -6.19 2.75
CA TRP A 239 -21.43 -7.28 1.82
C TRP A 239 -21.81 -8.57 2.54
N THR A 240 -21.15 -8.86 3.66
CA THR A 240 -21.52 -10.00 4.52
C THR A 240 -22.94 -9.85 5.05
N SER A 241 -23.28 -8.67 5.57
CA SER A 241 -24.63 -8.35 6.05
C SER A 241 -25.67 -8.39 4.93
N PHE A 242 -25.32 -7.94 3.73
CA PHE A 242 -26.17 -8.03 2.54
C PHE A 242 -26.48 -9.48 2.18
N PHE A 243 -25.48 -10.36 2.12
CA PHE A 243 -25.70 -11.78 1.82
C PHE A 243 -26.56 -12.49 2.87
N ALA A 244 -26.43 -12.10 4.15
CA ALA A 244 -27.24 -12.66 5.23
C ALA A 244 -28.76 -12.44 5.03
N ASN A 245 -29.18 -11.39 4.33
CA ASN A 245 -30.60 -11.16 4.01
C ASN A 245 -31.21 -12.25 3.12
N PHE A 246 -30.39 -12.93 2.32
CA PHE A 246 -30.83 -13.98 1.39
C PHE A 246 -30.65 -15.40 1.96
N ASP A 247 -30.06 -15.51 3.15
CA ASP A 247 -29.83 -16.77 3.88
C ASP A 247 -31.08 -17.21 4.68
N THR A 248 -32.27 -16.99 4.12
CA THR A 248 -33.58 -17.31 4.71
C THR A 248 -34.21 -18.55 4.05
N GLU A 249 -35.15 -19.20 4.74
CA GLU A 249 -35.87 -20.35 4.18
C GLU A 249 -36.79 -19.91 3.02
N ILE A 250 -36.96 -20.76 2.02
CA ILE A 250 -38.01 -20.57 0.99
C ILE A 250 -39.36 -20.84 1.69
N PRO A 251 -40.38 -19.96 1.59
CA PRO A 251 -40.65 -18.98 0.53
C PRO A 251 -40.27 -17.52 0.85
N PHE A 252 -39.63 -17.25 1.99
CA PHE A 252 -39.38 -15.87 2.45
C PHE A 252 -38.52 -15.06 1.46
N LEU A 253 -37.67 -15.73 0.69
CA LEU A 253 -36.88 -15.13 -0.38
C LEU A 253 -37.73 -14.45 -1.48
N LEU A 254 -38.92 -14.98 -1.79
CA LEU A 254 -39.83 -14.41 -2.80
C LEU A 254 -40.52 -13.12 -2.33
N GLU A 255 -40.66 -12.96 -1.01
CA GLU A 255 -41.25 -11.79 -0.35
C GLU A 255 -40.20 -10.75 0.06
N LEU A 256 -38.93 -10.96 -0.28
CA LEU A 256 -37.88 -9.98 -0.03
C LEU A 256 -38.05 -8.78 -0.97
N SER A 257 -38.09 -7.58 -0.39
CA SER A 257 -38.17 -6.32 -1.15
C SER A 257 -36.78 -5.76 -1.50
N GLU A 258 -36.71 -4.92 -2.54
CA GLU A 258 -35.49 -4.13 -2.84
C GLU A 258 -35.03 -3.31 -1.62
N SER A 259 -35.98 -2.87 -0.77
CA SER A 259 -35.73 -2.08 0.44
C SER A 259 -35.07 -2.86 1.54
N GLN A 260 -35.60 -4.05 1.81
CA GLN A 260 -35.04 -4.96 2.79
C GLN A 260 -33.66 -5.46 2.37
N ALA A 261 -33.52 -5.85 1.09
CA ALA A 261 -32.25 -6.33 0.55
C ALA A 261 -31.15 -5.25 0.61
N GLY A 262 -31.48 -3.99 0.27
CA GLY A 262 -30.54 -2.88 0.24
C GLY A 262 -30.28 -2.18 1.58
N GLU A 263 -30.97 -2.55 2.65
CA GLU A 263 -30.89 -1.87 3.95
C GLU A 263 -29.45 -1.73 4.48
N PRO A 264 -28.59 -2.78 4.47
CA PRO A 264 -27.24 -2.66 5.01
C PRO A 264 -26.41 -1.58 4.31
N PHE A 265 -26.52 -1.50 2.97
CA PHE A 265 -25.82 -0.50 2.18
C PHE A 265 -26.40 0.89 2.36
N ARG A 266 -27.73 1.00 2.44
CA ARG A 266 -28.42 2.27 2.65
C ARG A 266 -28.05 2.87 4.00
N SER A 267 -28.13 2.09 5.08
CA SER A 267 -27.84 2.57 6.43
C SER A 267 -26.36 2.92 6.58
N TYR A 268 -25.46 2.07 6.09
CA TYR A 268 -24.02 2.35 6.06
C TYR A 268 -23.70 3.68 5.35
N PHE A 269 -24.23 3.87 4.14
CA PHE A 269 -24.00 5.09 3.37
C PHE A 269 -24.64 6.32 4.03
N SER A 270 -25.88 6.22 4.50
CA SER A 270 -26.61 7.33 5.12
C SER A 270 -25.95 7.80 6.42
N HIS A 271 -25.53 6.88 7.29
CA HIS A 271 -24.81 7.23 8.51
C HIS A 271 -23.44 7.86 8.21
N GLY A 272 -22.74 7.34 7.21
CA GLY A 272 -21.49 7.94 6.75
C GLY A 272 -21.69 9.35 6.19
N MET A 273 -22.75 9.57 5.42
CA MET A 273 -23.09 10.87 4.85
C MET A 273 -23.53 11.88 5.92
N ILE A 274 -24.30 11.48 6.94
CA ILE A 274 -24.64 12.37 8.08
C ILE A 274 -23.40 12.87 8.80
N SER A 275 -22.39 11.99 8.93
CA SER A 275 -21.13 12.33 9.58
C SER A 275 -20.11 12.97 8.64
N SER A 276 -20.42 13.14 7.36
CA SER A 276 -19.56 13.82 6.38
C SER A 276 -20.25 15.09 5.91
N HIS A 277 -19.64 16.26 6.08
CA HIS A 277 -20.21 17.52 5.59
C HIS A 277 -20.10 17.65 4.04
N ILE A 278 -20.11 16.53 3.32
CA ILE A 278 -20.04 16.44 1.85
C ILE A 278 -21.43 16.71 1.29
N THR A 279 -21.58 17.83 0.60
CA THR A 279 -22.84 18.27 -0.02
C THR A 279 -23.05 17.76 -1.46
N GLU A 280 -22.01 17.18 -2.07
CA GLU A 280 -22.05 16.71 -3.47
C GLU A 280 -22.56 15.27 -3.60
N ASN A 281 -23.86 15.14 -3.87
CA ASN A 281 -24.47 13.89 -4.27
C ASN A 281 -24.20 13.63 -5.76
N SER A 282 -23.01 13.14 -6.11
CA SER A 282 -22.81 12.68 -7.49
C SER A 282 -23.73 11.48 -7.77
N PRO A 283 -24.51 11.47 -8.87
CA PRO A 283 -25.48 10.42 -9.14
C PRO A 283 -24.85 9.03 -9.32
N ASN A 284 -23.57 8.99 -9.71
CA ASN A 284 -22.82 7.77 -10.01
C ASN A 284 -22.20 7.09 -8.77
N ARG A 285 -22.32 7.68 -7.57
CA ARG A 285 -21.74 7.17 -6.31
C ARG A 285 -22.80 7.03 -5.22
N GLN A 286 -23.86 6.29 -5.52
CA GLN A 286 -24.87 5.94 -4.54
C GLN A 286 -25.08 4.42 -4.50
N PRO A 287 -25.38 3.84 -3.33
CA PRO A 287 -25.76 2.45 -3.25
C PRO A 287 -27.14 2.24 -3.86
N PHE A 288 -27.34 1.10 -4.51
CA PHE A 288 -28.66 0.70 -5.02
C PHE A 288 -28.81 -0.82 -5.06
N VAL A 289 -30.06 -1.27 -5.04
CA VAL A 289 -30.47 -2.66 -5.29
C VAL A 289 -31.70 -2.63 -6.18
N LEU A 290 -31.61 -3.23 -7.37
CA LEU A 290 -32.70 -3.27 -8.36
C LEU A 290 -32.92 -4.71 -8.82
N PHE A 291 -34.17 -5.18 -8.79
CA PHE A 291 -34.53 -6.53 -9.17
C PHE A 291 -35.05 -6.59 -10.61
N GLY A 292 -34.59 -7.60 -11.37
CA GLY A 292 -35.14 -7.95 -12.68
C GLY A 292 -35.30 -6.74 -13.60
N ASN A 293 -36.53 -6.49 -14.03
CA ASN A 293 -36.89 -5.47 -15.00
C ASN A 293 -36.78 -4.03 -14.47
N HIS A 294 -36.56 -3.82 -13.17
CA HIS A 294 -36.30 -2.50 -12.62
C HIS A 294 -34.87 -2.04 -12.83
N SER A 295 -33.96 -2.92 -13.23
CA SER A 295 -32.61 -2.57 -13.66
C SER A 295 -32.60 -1.91 -15.04
N THR A 296 -33.47 -0.93 -15.30
CA THR A 296 -33.50 -0.21 -16.58
C THR A 296 -32.37 0.80 -16.69
N ARG A 297 -32.04 1.22 -17.92
CA ARG A 297 -31.10 2.32 -18.14
C ARG A 297 -31.48 3.60 -17.40
N GLU A 298 -32.77 3.90 -17.30
CA GLU A 298 -33.25 5.08 -16.58
C GLU A 298 -32.96 4.94 -15.09
N ASN A 299 -33.40 3.84 -14.47
CA ASN A 299 -33.23 3.62 -13.02
C ASN A 299 -31.76 3.53 -12.59
N LEU A 300 -30.87 3.00 -13.44
CA LEU A 300 -29.44 2.95 -13.18
C LEU A 300 -28.75 4.31 -13.30
N ASN A 301 -29.31 5.25 -14.08
CA ASN A 301 -28.72 6.58 -14.30
C ASN A 301 -29.40 7.68 -13.49
N THR A 302 -30.66 7.48 -13.06
CA THR A 302 -31.28 8.29 -12.02
C THR A 302 -30.56 7.96 -10.73
N GLY A 303 -29.47 8.68 -10.44
CA GLY A 303 -28.66 8.54 -9.23
C GLY A 303 -29.46 8.92 -8.00
N SER A 304 -30.41 8.05 -7.69
CA SER A 304 -31.47 8.32 -6.76
C SER A 304 -31.26 7.45 -5.54
N PHE A 305 -31.14 8.17 -4.43
CA PHE A 305 -31.67 7.86 -3.12
C PHE A 305 -33.19 7.58 -3.18
N ASN A 306 -33.66 6.84 -4.19
CA ASN A 306 -35.05 6.47 -4.33
C ASN A 306 -35.29 5.46 -3.22
N PHE A 307 -36.09 5.88 -2.24
CA PHE A 307 -36.67 5.04 -1.21
C PHE A 307 -37.07 3.71 -1.87
N PRO A 308 -36.30 2.64 -1.66
CA PRO A 308 -36.55 1.40 -2.35
C PRO A 308 -37.99 0.98 -2.03
N SER A 309 -38.74 0.63 -3.07
CA SER A 309 -40.16 0.36 -2.92
C SER A 309 -40.34 -0.95 -2.17
N GLU A 310 -41.04 -0.92 -1.04
CA GLU A 310 -41.48 -2.14 -0.36
C GLU A 310 -42.39 -3.02 -1.25
N GLY A 311 -42.94 -2.45 -2.33
CA GLY A 311 -43.76 -3.18 -3.30
C GLY A 311 -42.96 -3.93 -4.38
N HIS A 312 -41.67 -3.65 -4.53
CA HIS A 312 -40.81 -4.32 -5.51
C HIS A 312 -40.17 -5.55 -4.88
N LEU A 313 -40.82 -6.69 -5.08
CA LEU A 313 -40.49 -7.96 -4.46
C LEU A 313 -39.81 -8.87 -5.48
N VAL A 314 -39.03 -9.84 -5.02
CA VAL A 314 -38.45 -10.86 -5.90
C VAL A 314 -39.55 -11.54 -6.73
N ARG A 315 -40.74 -11.79 -6.17
CA ARG A 315 -41.85 -12.47 -6.87
C ARG A 315 -42.52 -11.72 -8.04
N ASN A 316 -42.40 -10.38 -8.13
CA ASN A 316 -43.22 -9.57 -9.06
C ASN A 316 -42.42 -8.64 -9.99
N THR A 317 -41.09 -8.68 -9.92
CA THR A 317 -40.17 -7.77 -10.63
C THR A 317 -39.57 -8.36 -11.92
N GLY A 318 -40.00 -9.55 -12.32
CA GLY A 318 -39.60 -10.22 -13.56
C GLY A 318 -40.49 -9.88 -14.77
N PRO A 319 -40.13 -10.39 -15.96
CA PRO A 319 -40.93 -10.23 -17.17
C PRO A 319 -42.38 -10.63 -16.97
N SER A 320 -43.30 -9.79 -17.43
CA SER A 320 -44.75 -9.99 -17.32
C SER A 320 -45.26 -10.20 -15.88
N GLY A 321 -44.59 -9.64 -14.87
CA GLY A 321 -44.97 -9.76 -13.46
C GLY A 321 -44.61 -11.10 -12.82
N SER A 322 -43.73 -11.88 -13.47
CA SER A 322 -43.11 -13.07 -12.88
C SER A 322 -42.05 -12.69 -11.85
N PHE A 323 -41.39 -13.68 -11.25
CA PHE A 323 -40.27 -13.42 -10.34
C PHE A 323 -39.01 -12.93 -11.09
N ALA A 324 -38.24 -12.06 -10.46
CA ALA A 324 -36.97 -11.56 -10.98
C ALA A 324 -35.98 -12.71 -11.23
N LYS A 325 -35.21 -12.61 -12.32
CA LYS A 325 -34.16 -13.59 -12.68
C LYS A 325 -32.79 -13.22 -12.14
N HIS A 326 -32.58 -11.94 -11.87
CA HIS A 326 -31.34 -11.39 -11.37
C HIS A 326 -31.61 -10.13 -10.54
N MET A 327 -30.58 -9.68 -9.87
CA MET A 327 -30.51 -8.34 -9.27
C MET A 327 -29.22 -7.66 -9.66
N VAL A 328 -29.29 -6.33 -9.77
CA VAL A 328 -28.12 -5.47 -9.89
C VAL A 328 -27.97 -4.71 -8.59
N VAL A 329 -26.78 -4.77 -8.00
CA VAL A 329 -26.48 -4.18 -6.71
C VAL A 329 -25.19 -3.39 -6.76
N GLN A 330 -25.17 -2.25 -6.07
CA GLN A 330 -23.98 -1.42 -5.88
C GLN A 330 -23.83 -1.05 -4.40
N CYS A 331 -22.62 -1.27 -3.88
CA CYS A 331 -22.20 -0.75 -2.58
C CYS A 331 -21.16 0.36 -2.79
N VAL A 332 -21.24 1.42 -1.98
CA VAL A 332 -20.35 2.58 -2.05
C VAL A 332 -19.92 2.95 -0.64
N SER A 333 -18.62 3.16 -0.44
CA SER A 333 -18.11 3.75 0.80
C SER A 333 -18.49 5.23 0.86
N PRO A 334 -19.14 5.70 1.95
CA PRO A 334 -19.58 7.09 2.07
C PRO A 334 -18.42 8.08 2.26
N LYS A 335 -17.34 7.65 2.92
CA LYS A 335 -16.17 8.48 3.23
C LYS A 335 -14.90 7.90 2.60
N GLY A 336 -15.00 7.44 1.37
CA GLY A 336 -13.86 6.76 0.75
C GLY A 336 -14.04 6.42 -0.71
N PRO A 337 -12.96 5.93 -1.34
CA PRO A 337 -12.96 5.66 -2.76
C PRO A 337 -13.53 4.29 -3.13
N LEU A 338 -13.84 3.42 -2.17
CA LEU A 338 -14.34 2.08 -2.47
C LEU A 338 -15.76 2.11 -3.01
N ALA A 339 -15.97 1.45 -4.14
CA ALA A 339 -17.27 1.13 -4.70
C ALA A 339 -17.17 -0.11 -5.59
N CYS A 340 -18.18 -0.96 -5.56
CA CYS A 340 -18.29 -2.03 -6.55
C CYS A 340 -19.75 -2.41 -6.77
N SER A 341 -20.01 -2.89 -7.99
CA SER A 341 -21.32 -3.29 -8.47
C SER A 341 -21.25 -4.74 -8.93
N ARG A 342 -22.31 -5.49 -8.66
CA ARG A 342 -22.42 -6.92 -8.94
C ARG A 342 -23.79 -7.21 -9.55
N THR A 343 -23.82 -8.25 -10.38
CA THR A 343 -25.08 -8.88 -10.82
C THR A 343 -25.15 -10.27 -10.23
N TYR A 344 -26.24 -10.57 -9.53
CA TYR A 344 -26.47 -11.89 -8.94
C TYR A 344 -27.81 -12.47 -9.39
N PHE A 345 -27.99 -13.78 -9.24
CA PHE A 345 -29.06 -14.52 -9.90
C PHE A 345 -30.07 -15.14 -8.93
N PHE A 346 -31.34 -15.10 -9.32
CA PHE A 346 -32.45 -15.76 -8.65
C PHE A 346 -32.88 -16.97 -9.49
N GLY A 347 -32.40 -18.14 -9.09
CA GLY A 347 -32.65 -19.44 -9.69
C GLY A 347 -31.37 -20.18 -10.06
N ALA A 348 -31.52 -21.37 -10.61
CA ALA A 348 -30.39 -22.20 -11.00
C ALA A 348 -29.66 -21.62 -12.24
N THR A 349 -28.33 -21.48 -12.16
CA THR A 349 -27.50 -21.01 -13.27
C THR A 349 -27.02 -22.14 -14.19
N HIS A 350 -27.15 -23.38 -13.73
CA HIS A 350 -26.83 -24.61 -14.46
C HIS A 350 -27.81 -25.72 -14.08
N VAL A 351 -27.82 -26.79 -14.88
CA VAL A 351 -28.56 -28.03 -14.55
C VAL A 351 -27.54 -29.12 -14.22
N PRO A 352 -27.51 -29.65 -12.98
CA PRO A 352 -26.58 -30.72 -12.62
C PRO A 352 -26.72 -31.92 -13.56
N TYR A 353 -25.60 -32.56 -13.90
CA TYR A 353 -25.64 -33.79 -14.69
C TYR A 353 -26.26 -34.93 -13.87
N LEU A 354 -27.30 -35.57 -14.39
CA LEU A 354 -28.08 -36.62 -13.71
C LEU A 354 -28.05 -37.97 -14.44
N GLY A 355 -27.08 -38.20 -15.34
CA GLY A 355 -26.93 -39.47 -16.05
C GLY A 355 -27.74 -39.61 -17.35
N ASP A 356 -28.54 -38.61 -17.73
CA ASP A 356 -29.26 -38.57 -19.02
C ASP A 356 -29.39 -37.12 -19.54
N ASP A 357 -29.40 -36.95 -20.86
CA ASP A 357 -29.49 -35.64 -21.54
C ASP A 357 -30.94 -35.14 -21.56
N ASN A 358 -31.48 -34.84 -20.37
CA ASN A 358 -32.81 -34.23 -20.28
C ASN A 358 -32.81 -32.81 -20.85
N LYS A 359 -33.82 -32.50 -21.68
CA LYS A 359 -34.01 -31.14 -22.24
C LYS A 359 -34.15 -30.10 -21.12
N LEU A 360 -33.39 -29.01 -21.25
CA LEU A 360 -33.36 -27.92 -20.28
C LEU A 360 -34.76 -27.27 -20.13
N PRO A 361 -35.19 -26.91 -18.91
CA PRO A 361 -36.37 -26.07 -18.72
C PRO A 361 -36.13 -24.67 -19.34
N LYS A 362 -37.09 -24.17 -20.14
CA LYS A 362 -37.01 -22.84 -20.80
C LYS A 362 -36.69 -21.67 -19.85
N LYS A 363 -37.10 -21.74 -18.57
CA LYS A 363 -36.81 -20.70 -17.56
C LYS A 363 -35.34 -20.64 -17.17
N THR A 364 -34.67 -21.80 -17.12
CA THR A 364 -33.23 -21.92 -16.83
C THR A 364 -32.38 -21.36 -17.98
N GLU A 365 -32.91 -21.37 -19.21
CA GLU A 365 -32.23 -20.77 -20.37
C GLU A 365 -32.09 -19.24 -20.26
N GLN A 366 -33.08 -18.54 -19.71
CA GLN A 366 -33.00 -17.08 -19.50
C GLN A 366 -31.95 -16.68 -18.45
N ILE A 367 -31.92 -17.38 -17.31
CA ILE A 367 -30.94 -17.14 -16.25
C ILE A 367 -29.53 -17.47 -16.76
N ARG A 368 -29.39 -18.58 -17.48
CA ARG A 368 -28.13 -18.98 -18.11
C ARG A 368 -27.65 -17.96 -19.13
N LEU A 369 -28.53 -17.41 -19.95
CA LEU A 369 -28.18 -16.34 -20.90
C LEU A 369 -27.65 -15.10 -20.14
N LEU A 370 -28.35 -14.64 -19.10
CA LEU A 370 -27.92 -13.49 -18.31
C LEU A 370 -26.58 -13.76 -17.59
N SER A 371 -26.37 -14.96 -17.07
CA SER A 371 -25.12 -15.33 -16.41
C SER A 371 -23.94 -15.43 -17.37
N GLN A 372 -24.15 -15.90 -18.60
CA GLN A 372 -23.15 -15.86 -19.69
C GLN A 372 -22.79 -14.43 -20.09
N VAL A 373 -23.79 -13.55 -20.27
CA VAL A 373 -23.53 -12.13 -20.58
C VAL A 373 -22.76 -11.48 -19.44
N TYR A 374 -23.14 -11.73 -18.19
CA TYR A 374 -22.44 -11.18 -17.03
C TYR A 374 -21.00 -11.71 -16.88
N ALA A 375 -20.75 -12.99 -17.19
CA ALA A 375 -19.40 -13.55 -17.24
C ALA A 375 -18.52 -12.84 -18.27
N ALA A 376 -19.05 -12.59 -19.47
CA ALA A 376 -18.35 -11.82 -20.51
C ALA A 376 -18.05 -10.39 -20.05
N VAL A 377 -18.97 -9.76 -19.30
CA VAL A 377 -18.80 -8.42 -18.72
C VAL A 377 -17.71 -8.41 -17.64
N ILE A 378 -17.61 -9.45 -16.80
CA ILE A 378 -16.54 -9.58 -15.79
C ILE A 378 -15.17 -9.61 -16.47
N GLU A 379 -14.97 -10.54 -17.41
CA GLU A 379 -13.69 -10.69 -18.11
C GLU A 379 -13.31 -9.41 -18.88
N ALA A 380 -14.30 -8.74 -19.48
CA ALA A 380 -14.09 -7.45 -20.14
C ALA A 380 -13.59 -6.35 -19.20
N VAL A 381 -14.17 -6.22 -18.00
CA VAL A 381 -13.72 -5.21 -17.02
C VAL A 381 -12.32 -5.55 -16.51
N LEU A 382 -12.04 -6.81 -16.19
CA LEU A 382 -10.70 -7.23 -15.72
C LEU A 382 -9.63 -7.02 -16.79
N ALA A 383 -9.93 -7.32 -18.06
CA ALA A 383 -9.05 -7.03 -19.18
C ALA A 383 -8.86 -5.51 -19.38
N GLY A 384 -9.93 -4.73 -19.22
CA GLY A 384 -9.88 -3.27 -19.24
C GLY A 384 -8.99 -2.69 -18.13
N ILE A 385 -9.09 -3.20 -16.90
CA ILE A 385 -8.22 -2.83 -15.77
C ILE A 385 -6.76 -3.16 -16.08
N ALA A 386 -6.47 -4.38 -16.53
CA ALA A 386 -5.12 -4.81 -16.87
C ALA A 386 -4.51 -3.97 -18.01
N CYS A 387 -5.31 -3.59 -19.00
CA CYS A 387 -4.89 -2.70 -20.08
C CYS A 387 -4.64 -1.27 -19.56
N TYR A 388 -5.54 -0.74 -18.73
CA TYR A 388 -5.39 0.60 -18.14
C TYR A 388 -4.15 0.68 -17.25
N ALA A 389 -3.90 -0.32 -16.41
CA ALA A 389 -2.72 -0.37 -15.54
C ALA A 389 -1.40 -0.27 -16.33
N LYS A 390 -1.33 -0.89 -17.51
CA LYS A 390 -0.15 -0.88 -18.40
C LYS A 390 -0.03 0.37 -19.27
N THR A 391 -1.14 0.98 -19.66
CA THR A 391 -1.16 2.03 -20.70
C THR A 391 -1.58 3.41 -20.20
N SER A 392 -2.14 3.50 -18.99
CA SER A 392 -2.81 4.69 -18.44
C SER A 392 -3.85 5.33 -19.39
N SER A 393 -4.40 4.56 -20.34
CA SER A 393 -5.27 5.08 -21.40
C SER A 393 -6.68 4.51 -21.29
N LEU A 394 -7.66 5.38 -21.04
CA LEU A 394 -9.08 5.00 -21.03
C LEU A 394 -9.53 4.46 -22.39
N THR A 395 -9.10 5.07 -23.49
CA THR A 395 -9.49 4.66 -24.85
C THR A 395 -9.02 3.24 -25.15
N LYS A 396 -7.75 2.93 -24.89
CA LYS A 396 -7.21 1.58 -25.09
C LYS A 396 -7.87 0.55 -24.17
N ALA A 397 -8.10 0.91 -22.90
CA ALA A 397 -8.80 0.04 -21.96
C ALA A 397 -10.23 -0.28 -22.42
N LYS A 398 -10.95 0.72 -22.96
CA LYS A 398 -12.27 0.55 -23.53
C LYS A 398 -12.25 -0.37 -24.75
N GLU A 399 -11.33 -0.16 -25.68
CA GLU A 399 -11.18 -1.02 -26.88
C GLU A 399 -10.93 -2.48 -26.48
N VAL A 400 -10.00 -2.73 -25.54
CA VAL A 400 -9.70 -4.07 -25.05
C VAL A 400 -10.90 -4.71 -24.33
N ALA A 401 -11.62 -3.95 -23.50
CA ALA A 401 -12.81 -4.44 -22.81
C ALA A 401 -13.91 -4.85 -23.81
N GLU A 402 -14.20 -4.02 -24.81
CA GLU A 402 -15.22 -4.30 -25.84
C GLU A 402 -14.85 -5.48 -26.75
N GLN A 403 -13.55 -5.64 -27.05
CA GLN A 403 -13.03 -6.80 -27.79
C GLN A 403 -13.12 -8.09 -26.97
N THR A 404 -12.75 -8.03 -25.69
CA THR A 404 -12.81 -9.17 -24.76
C THR A 404 -14.25 -9.63 -24.58
N MET A 405 -15.17 -8.71 -24.28
CA MET A 405 -16.61 -9.01 -24.21
C MET A 405 -17.09 -9.69 -25.49
N GLY A 406 -16.68 -9.17 -26.65
CA GLY A 406 -17.04 -9.75 -27.93
C GLY A 406 -16.52 -11.17 -28.14
N SER A 407 -15.34 -11.50 -27.63
CA SER A 407 -14.72 -12.83 -27.76
C SER A 407 -15.36 -13.84 -26.80
N GLU A 408 -15.71 -13.41 -25.58
CA GLU A 408 -16.42 -14.26 -24.62
C GLU A 408 -17.86 -14.54 -25.03
N LEU A 409 -18.56 -13.57 -25.64
CA LEU A 409 -19.87 -13.87 -26.24
C LEU A 409 -19.78 -14.92 -27.36
N ASP A 410 -18.65 -14.99 -28.07
CA ASP A 410 -18.42 -16.00 -29.09
C ASP A 410 -18.16 -17.39 -28.47
N SER A 411 -17.39 -17.44 -27.36
CA SER A 411 -17.11 -18.67 -26.62
C SER A 411 -18.37 -19.29 -25.99
N PHE A 412 -19.34 -18.45 -25.60
CA PHE A 412 -20.64 -18.88 -25.09
C PHE A 412 -21.71 -19.17 -26.17
N GLU A 413 -21.33 -19.17 -27.45
CA GLU A 413 -22.23 -19.40 -28.59
C GLU A 413 -23.36 -18.35 -28.73
N LEU A 414 -23.13 -17.11 -28.25
CA LEU A 414 -24.10 -16.00 -28.29
C LEU A 414 -23.89 -15.06 -29.48
N MET A 415 -23.25 -15.53 -30.55
CA MET A 415 -22.89 -14.77 -31.78
C MET A 415 -24.06 -13.93 -32.32
N GLN A 416 -25.25 -14.53 -32.33
CA GLN A 416 -26.48 -13.94 -32.88
C GLN A 416 -26.98 -12.71 -32.11
N PHE A 417 -26.57 -12.54 -30.84
CA PHE A 417 -27.00 -11.45 -29.97
C PHE A 417 -25.93 -10.36 -29.80
N LYS A 418 -24.71 -10.62 -30.28
CA LYS A 418 -23.53 -9.75 -30.14
C LYS A 418 -23.78 -8.31 -30.59
N ALA A 419 -24.42 -8.12 -31.75
CA ALA A 419 -24.72 -6.78 -32.28
C ALA A 419 -25.73 -6.01 -31.40
N ALA A 420 -26.74 -6.71 -30.87
CA ALA A 420 -27.76 -6.12 -30.01
C ALA A 420 -27.21 -5.76 -28.62
N LEU A 421 -26.32 -6.58 -28.05
CA LEU A 421 -25.68 -6.31 -26.76
C LEU A 421 -24.64 -5.18 -26.87
N ARG A 422 -23.83 -5.17 -27.94
CA ARG A 422 -22.81 -4.13 -28.17
C ARG A 422 -23.38 -2.72 -28.33
N SER A 423 -24.57 -2.57 -28.92
CA SER A 423 -25.19 -1.24 -29.06
C SER A 423 -25.70 -0.68 -27.73
N LYS A 424 -25.83 -1.54 -26.70
CA LYS A 424 -26.34 -1.19 -25.37
C LYS A 424 -25.28 -1.27 -24.27
N MET A 425 -24.02 -1.51 -24.62
CA MET A 425 -22.94 -1.56 -23.64
C MET A 425 -22.35 -0.17 -23.37
N ALA A 426 -21.88 0.04 -22.14
CA ALA A 426 -21.08 1.20 -21.76
C ALA A 426 -19.94 0.76 -20.85
N PHE A 427 -18.72 1.20 -21.16
CA PHE A 427 -17.53 1.00 -20.34
C PHE A 427 -16.97 2.36 -19.90
N GLN A 428 -16.62 2.47 -18.62
CA GLN A 428 -16.06 3.68 -18.04
C GLN A 428 -15.06 3.35 -16.93
N ILE A 429 -14.11 4.26 -16.72
CA ILE A 429 -13.21 4.25 -15.57
C ILE A 429 -13.28 5.65 -14.95
N HIS A 430 -13.41 5.74 -13.63
CA HIS A 430 -13.39 7.00 -12.90
C HIS A 430 -12.32 6.95 -11.82
N ALA A 431 -11.48 7.98 -11.70
CA ALA A 431 -10.62 8.15 -10.52
C ALA A 431 -11.42 8.78 -9.39
N VAL A 432 -11.16 8.35 -8.17
CA VAL A 432 -11.88 8.81 -6.98
C VAL A 432 -10.89 9.05 -5.85
N ASN A 433 -10.94 10.26 -5.29
CA ASN A 433 -10.09 10.65 -4.18
C ASN A 433 -10.51 9.95 -2.86
N ASN A 434 -9.72 10.14 -1.81
CA ASN A 434 -9.96 9.54 -0.49
C ASN A 434 -11.27 9.99 0.17
N GLN A 435 -11.98 10.98 -0.39
CA GLN A 435 -13.28 11.44 0.11
C GLN A 435 -14.47 10.90 -0.69
N GLY A 436 -14.24 10.05 -1.69
CA GLY A 436 -15.31 9.55 -2.54
C GLY A 436 -15.72 10.49 -3.68
N ARG A 437 -14.96 11.56 -3.97
CA ARG A 437 -15.25 12.48 -5.08
C ARG A 437 -14.58 12.01 -6.36
N ILE A 438 -15.32 12.07 -7.47
CA ILE A 438 -14.82 11.72 -8.80
C ILE A 438 -13.87 12.83 -9.29
N VAL A 439 -12.68 12.43 -9.72
CA VAL A 439 -11.65 13.29 -10.29
C VAL A 439 -11.42 12.90 -11.76
N PRO A 440 -11.21 13.86 -12.68
CA PRO A 440 -10.87 13.55 -14.06
C PRO A 440 -9.61 12.68 -14.17
N LEU A 441 -9.63 11.66 -15.04
CA LEU A 441 -8.53 10.71 -15.21
C LEU A 441 -7.27 11.34 -15.84
N ASP A 442 -7.45 12.41 -16.60
CA ASP A 442 -6.42 13.22 -17.25
C ASP A 442 -5.66 14.14 -16.28
N SER A 443 -6.11 14.25 -15.02
CA SER A 443 -5.34 14.92 -13.97
C SER A 443 -4.06 14.15 -13.66
N GLU A 444 -2.93 14.85 -13.49
CA GLU A 444 -1.66 14.25 -13.05
C GLU A 444 -1.81 13.50 -11.72
N ASP A 445 -2.72 13.96 -10.86
CA ASP A 445 -2.97 13.37 -9.55
C ASP A 445 -3.77 12.06 -9.62
N SER A 446 -4.41 11.77 -10.78
CA SER A 446 -5.21 10.56 -10.96
C SER A 446 -4.41 9.29 -10.72
N LEU A 447 -3.08 9.33 -10.92
CA LEU A 447 -2.16 8.23 -10.64
C LEU A 447 -2.29 7.71 -9.21
N TYR A 448 -2.46 8.61 -8.24
CA TYR A 448 -2.50 8.31 -6.81
C TYR A 448 -3.91 8.05 -6.27
N PHE A 449 -4.93 8.07 -7.12
CA PHE A 449 -6.31 7.83 -6.69
C PHE A 449 -6.75 6.41 -6.99
N VAL A 450 -7.63 5.86 -6.18
CA VAL A 450 -8.31 4.60 -6.51
C VAL A 450 -9.23 4.86 -7.69
N LYS A 451 -9.28 3.93 -8.63
CA LYS A 451 -10.16 4.01 -9.79
C LYS A 451 -11.26 2.97 -9.69
N THR A 452 -12.43 3.28 -10.23
CA THR A 452 -13.53 2.32 -10.39
C THR A 452 -13.72 2.06 -11.88
N ALA A 453 -13.45 0.84 -12.34
CA ALA A 453 -13.79 0.40 -13.69
C ALA A 453 -15.16 -0.27 -13.68
N CYS A 454 -16.02 0.10 -14.63
CA CYS A 454 -17.39 -0.39 -14.71
C CYS A 454 -17.78 -0.69 -16.17
N MET A 455 -18.47 -1.82 -16.36
CA MET A 455 -19.18 -2.12 -17.59
C MET A 455 -20.64 -2.45 -17.30
N THR A 456 -21.52 -1.84 -18.09
CA THR A 456 -22.97 -2.05 -18.02
C THR A 456 -23.49 -2.45 -19.40
N VAL A 457 -24.37 -3.45 -19.46
CA VAL A 457 -25.15 -3.78 -20.65
C VAL A 457 -26.61 -3.48 -20.34
N TYR A 458 -27.12 -2.42 -20.94
CA TYR A 458 -28.45 -1.89 -20.64
C TYR A 458 -29.56 -2.69 -21.32
N ASP A 459 -30.70 -2.82 -20.64
CA ASP A 459 -31.99 -3.23 -21.20
C ASP A 459 -31.90 -4.43 -22.16
N ILE A 460 -31.32 -5.53 -21.70
CA ILE A 460 -31.11 -6.76 -22.45
C ILE A 460 -32.48 -7.29 -22.91
N PRO A 461 -32.73 -7.45 -24.22
CA PRO A 461 -34.01 -7.96 -24.71
C PRO A 461 -34.22 -9.43 -24.30
N ASP A 462 -35.48 -9.88 -24.22
CA ASP A 462 -35.77 -11.32 -24.07
C ASP A 462 -35.54 -12.07 -25.39
N LEU A 463 -34.30 -12.54 -25.54
CA LEU A 463 -33.77 -13.12 -26.77
C LEU A 463 -34.29 -14.53 -27.07
N LEU A 464 -35.01 -15.16 -26.15
CA LEU A 464 -35.54 -16.53 -26.27
C LEU A 464 -37.02 -16.57 -26.71
N GLY A 465 -37.53 -15.47 -27.26
CA GLY A 465 -38.86 -15.40 -27.87
C GLY A 465 -39.95 -14.75 -27.00
N GLY A 466 -39.59 -14.15 -25.87
CA GLY A 466 -40.51 -13.31 -25.09
C GLY A 466 -40.62 -11.89 -25.63
N ARG A 467 -41.67 -11.16 -25.20
CA ARG A 467 -41.82 -9.72 -25.45
C ARG A 467 -41.34 -8.96 -24.22
N GLY A 468 -40.30 -8.15 -24.37
CA GLY A 468 -39.85 -7.23 -23.32
C GLY A 468 -38.33 -7.19 -23.12
N SER A 469 -37.91 -6.49 -22.06
CA SER A 469 -36.55 -6.47 -21.54
C SER A 469 -36.45 -7.46 -20.38
N LEU A 470 -35.31 -8.13 -20.24
CA LEU A 470 -34.92 -8.92 -19.07
C LEU A 470 -34.30 -8.05 -17.98
N GLY A 471 -34.01 -6.77 -18.25
CA GLY A 471 -33.25 -5.87 -17.36
C GLY A 471 -31.82 -5.63 -17.86
N SER A 472 -30.97 -5.05 -17.02
CA SER A 472 -29.56 -4.78 -17.33
C SER A 472 -28.63 -5.64 -16.47
N VAL A 473 -27.38 -5.80 -16.91
CA VAL A 473 -26.30 -6.36 -16.06
C VAL A 473 -25.20 -5.32 -15.87
N VAL A 474 -24.62 -5.29 -14.68
CA VAL A 474 -23.55 -4.36 -14.29
C VAL A 474 -22.47 -5.12 -13.53
N PHE A 475 -21.22 -4.82 -13.84
CA PHE A 475 -20.07 -5.22 -13.05
C PHE A 475 -19.11 -4.04 -12.88
N SER A 476 -18.61 -3.83 -11.66
CA SER A 476 -17.56 -2.84 -11.43
C SER A 476 -16.60 -3.27 -10.33
N GLU A 477 -15.35 -2.81 -10.42
CA GLU A 477 -14.30 -3.08 -9.44
C GLU A 477 -13.54 -1.80 -9.10
N SER A 478 -13.21 -1.62 -7.82
CA SER A 478 -12.27 -0.59 -7.37
C SER A 478 -10.85 -1.15 -7.39
N PHE A 479 -9.93 -0.43 -8.02
CA PHE A 479 -8.55 -0.84 -8.19
C PHE A 479 -7.58 0.32 -8.03
N LEU A 480 -6.35 0.02 -7.65
CA LEU A 480 -5.26 0.98 -7.54
C LEU A 480 -4.13 0.57 -8.48
N THR A 481 -3.51 1.56 -9.11
CA THR A 481 -2.37 1.38 -10.02
C THR A 481 -1.14 1.99 -9.39
N SER A 482 0.01 1.39 -9.64
CA SER A 482 1.31 1.90 -9.23
C SER A 482 2.26 1.88 -10.42
N GLN A 483 3.06 2.93 -10.55
CA GLN A 483 3.99 3.11 -11.67
C GLN A 483 5.34 3.56 -11.16
N ILE A 484 6.40 2.89 -11.62
CA ILE A 484 7.79 3.24 -11.34
C ILE A 484 8.47 3.50 -12.68
N LEU A 485 9.08 4.68 -12.84
CA LEU A 485 9.93 4.94 -13.98
C LEU A 485 11.27 4.25 -13.79
N VAL A 486 11.70 3.47 -14.78
CA VAL A 486 12.90 2.64 -14.74
C VAL A 486 13.84 3.06 -15.87
N LYS A 487 15.04 3.49 -15.50
CA LYS A 487 16.11 3.85 -16.43
C LYS A 487 16.97 2.63 -16.77
N GLU A 488 17.07 2.35 -18.05
CA GLU A 488 17.90 1.30 -18.63
C GLU A 488 19.36 1.75 -18.79
N LYS A 489 20.26 0.79 -19.07
CA LYS A 489 21.70 1.06 -19.24
C LYS A 489 22.02 1.97 -20.43
N ASP A 490 21.19 1.93 -21.46
CA ASP A 490 21.29 2.78 -22.65
C ASP A 490 20.72 4.19 -22.43
N GLY A 491 20.13 4.44 -21.25
CA GLY A 491 19.51 5.71 -20.89
C GLY A 491 18.03 5.82 -21.23
N THR A 492 17.42 4.81 -21.87
CA THR A 492 15.97 4.78 -22.10
C THR A 492 15.22 4.67 -20.78
N VAL A 493 14.02 5.25 -20.71
CA VAL A 493 13.16 5.22 -19.53
C VAL A 493 11.89 4.43 -19.89
N ASN A 494 11.72 3.29 -19.22
CA ASN A 494 10.55 2.43 -19.33
C ASN A 494 9.69 2.59 -18.07
N THR A 495 8.42 2.19 -18.15
CA THR A 495 7.52 2.20 -16.98
C THR A 495 7.27 0.78 -16.51
N GLU A 496 7.64 0.49 -15.26
CA GLU A 496 7.21 -0.72 -14.57
C GLU A 496 5.87 -0.43 -13.89
N THR A 497 4.87 -1.28 -14.14
CA THR A 497 3.49 -1.06 -13.66
C THR A 497 3.02 -2.22 -12.81
N SER A 498 2.30 -1.91 -11.73
CA SER A 498 1.60 -2.89 -10.90
C SER A 498 0.17 -2.41 -10.62
N SER A 499 -0.74 -3.34 -10.36
CA SER A 499 -2.13 -3.01 -10.03
C SER A 499 -2.72 -4.01 -9.05
N ILE A 500 -3.63 -3.54 -8.21
CA ILE A 500 -4.39 -4.39 -7.29
C ILE A 500 -5.88 -4.04 -7.37
N VAL A 501 -6.72 -5.06 -7.40
CA VAL A 501 -8.18 -4.91 -7.35
C VAL A 501 -8.61 -5.05 -5.89
N LEU A 502 -8.96 -3.93 -5.26
CA LEU A 502 -9.26 -3.85 -3.82
C LEU A 502 -10.56 -4.60 -3.46
N THR A 503 -11.52 -4.65 -4.38
CA THR A 503 -12.84 -5.28 -4.18
C THR A 503 -12.91 -6.73 -4.68
N ALA A 504 -11.77 -7.35 -5.00
CA ALA A 504 -11.71 -8.71 -5.57
C ALA A 504 -12.21 -9.80 -4.59
N ALA A 505 -12.12 -9.56 -3.28
CA ALA A 505 -12.58 -10.50 -2.25
C ALA A 505 -14.11 -10.61 -2.18
N ILE A 506 -14.84 -9.65 -2.75
CA ILE A 506 -16.31 -9.69 -2.80
C ILE A 506 -16.72 -10.64 -3.93
N PRO A 507 -17.53 -11.69 -3.65
CA PRO A 507 -17.95 -12.68 -4.62
C PRO A 507 -18.43 -12.02 -5.92
N ARG A 508 -17.82 -12.40 -7.05
CA ARG A 508 -18.22 -11.87 -8.37
C ARG A 508 -19.50 -12.52 -8.86
N PHE A 509 -19.72 -13.78 -8.48
CA PHE A 509 -20.90 -14.56 -8.79
C PHE A 509 -21.58 -15.02 -7.50
N CYS A 510 -22.91 -14.98 -7.50
CA CYS A 510 -23.75 -15.60 -6.49
C CYS A 510 -25.11 -15.93 -7.11
N SER A 511 -25.73 -16.99 -6.64
CA SER A 511 -27.08 -17.41 -7.03
C SER A 511 -27.84 -17.91 -5.82
N TRP A 512 -29.16 -17.76 -5.82
CA TRP A 512 -30.02 -18.41 -4.83
C TRP A 512 -31.09 -19.21 -5.55
N LEU A 513 -31.34 -20.43 -5.10
CA LEU A 513 -32.45 -21.24 -5.62
C LEU A 513 -33.76 -20.64 -5.07
N VAL A 514 -34.71 -20.33 -5.95
CA VAL A 514 -35.92 -19.57 -5.56
C VAL A 514 -37.20 -20.37 -5.81
N GLU A 515 -37.21 -21.30 -6.78
CA GLU A 515 -38.37 -22.16 -7.02
C GLU A 515 -38.27 -23.49 -6.26
N ASP A 516 -39.39 -23.93 -5.68
CA ASP A 516 -39.54 -25.25 -5.05
C ASP A 516 -39.06 -26.40 -5.94
N ASN A 517 -39.25 -26.30 -7.26
CA ASN A 517 -38.83 -27.34 -8.20
C ASN A 517 -37.31 -27.45 -8.33
N GLU A 518 -36.59 -26.32 -8.26
CA GLU A 518 -35.12 -26.28 -8.30
C GLU A 518 -34.53 -26.80 -6.99
N VAL A 519 -35.15 -26.45 -5.86
CA VAL A 519 -34.77 -26.94 -4.53
C VAL A 519 -35.03 -28.43 -4.44
N LYS A 520 -36.22 -28.88 -4.85
CA LYS A 520 -36.55 -30.30 -4.97
C LYS A 520 -35.61 -31.02 -5.94
N LEU A 521 -35.15 -30.38 -7.01
CA LEU A 521 -34.16 -30.98 -7.92
C LEU A 521 -32.81 -31.13 -7.21
N SER A 522 -32.35 -30.12 -6.47
CA SER A 522 -31.13 -30.19 -5.66
C SER A 522 -31.23 -31.24 -4.56
N GLU A 523 -32.35 -31.30 -3.83
CA GLU A 523 -32.64 -32.32 -2.83
C GLU A 523 -32.74 -33.72 -3.44
N LYS A 524 -33.43 -33.88 -4.57
CA LYS A 524 -33.48 -35.14 -5.32
C LYS A 524 -32.09 -35.55 -5.79
N THR A 525 -31.26 -34.60 -6.20
CA THR A 525 -29.86 -34.86 -6.58
C THR A 525 -29.08 -35.37 -5.38
N GLN A 526 -29.21 -34.73 -4.22
CA GLN A 526 -28.57 -35.20 -2.98
C GLN A 526 -29.12 -36.54 -2.47
N GLN A 527 -30.41 -36.82 -2.69
CA GLN A 527 -31.06 -38.10 -2.32
C GLN A 527 -30.68 -39.23 -3.28
N ALA A 528 -30.65 -38.98 -4.59
CA ALA A 528 -30.21 -39.93 -5.61
C ALA A 528 -28.75 -40.34 -5.41
N VAL A 529 -27.95 -39.45 -4.83
CA VAL A 529 -26.54 -39.68 -4.51
C VAL A 529 -26.35 -40.46 -3.19
N LYS A 530 -27.39 -40.59 -2.35
CA LYS A 530 -27.41 -41.43 -1.14
C LYS A 530 -28.12 -42.77 -1.33
N GLY A 531 -28.64 -43.06 -2.52
CA GLY A 531 -29.29 -44.34 -2.85
C GLY A 531 -28.28 -45.45 -3.17
N ASP A 532 -28.71 -46.71 -3.05
CA ASP A 532 -27.86 -47.89 -3.27
C ASP A 532 -27.40 -48.06 -4.73
N GLU A 533 -28.11 -47.49 -5.71
CA GLU A 533 -27.75 -47.48 -7.14
C GLU A 533 -27.57 -46.05 -7.67
N CYS A 534 -26.42 -45.42 -7.37
CA CYS A 534 -26.05 -44.12 -7.93
C CYS A 534 -25.27 -44.29 -9.25
N PHE A 535 -25.54 -43.46 -10.28
CA PHE A 535 -24.77 -43.46 -11.53
C PHE A 535 -23.31 -43.04 -11.35
N LEU A 536 -22.97 -42.37 -10.24
CA LEU A 536 -21.60 -42.10 -9.83
C LEU A 536 -20.92 -43.30 -9.15
N GLY A 537 -21.63 -44.43 -9.02
CA GLY A 537 -21.18 -45.66 -8.36
C GLY A 537 -21.34 -45.62 -6.83
N THR A 538 -20.66 -46.54 -6.14
CA THR A 538 -20.71 -46.65 -4.67
C THR A 538 -20.14 -45.40 -3.98
N PHE A 539 -20.84 -44.92 -2.94
CA PHE A 539 -20.37 -43.86 -2.06
C PHE A 539 -19.08 -44.29 -1.34
N LEU A 540 -18.06 -43.41 -1.34
CA LEU A 540 -16.79 -43.65 -0.66
C LEU A 540 -16.71 -42.84 0.63
N THR A 541 -16.71 -41.51 0.50
CA THR A 541 -16.54 -40.60 1.63
C THR A 541 -17.11 -39.21 1.33
N GLY A 542 -17.29 -38.37 2.34
CA GLY A 542 -17.62 -36.96 2.12
C GLY A 542 -17.73 -36.13 3.39
N GLY A 543 -17.64 -34.81 3.23
CA GLY A 543 -17.62 -33.89 4.35
C GLY A 543 -17.49 -32.42 3.95
N GLU A 544 -17.44 -31.57 4.98
CA GLU A 544 -17.21 -30.12 4.87
C GLU A 544 -15.71 -29.79 4.82
N GLY A 545 -15.38 -28.55 4.43
CA GLY A 545 -14.01 -28.04 4.43
C GLY A 545 -13.22 -28.31 3.14
N ALA A 546 -13.90 -28.43 2.01
CA ALA A 546 -13.29 -28.45 0.68
C ALA A 546 -13.49 -27.11 -0.03
N TYR A 547 -12.46 -26.64 -0.72
CA TYR A 547 -12.47 -25.37 -1.43
C TYR A 547 -12.37 -25.60 -2.93
N LEU A 548 -13.34 -25.10 -3.69
CA LEU A 548 -13.40 -25.22 -5.14
C LEU A 548 -12.88 -23.93 -5.80
N TYR A 549 -11.84 -24.07 -6.61
CA TYR A 549 -11.24 -23.00 -7.39
C TYR A 549 -11.60 -23.14 -8.86
N SER A 550 -12.00 -22.01 -9.45
CA SER A 550 -12.08 -21.88 -10.91
C SER A 550 -10.68 -21.79 -11.53
N SER A 551 -10.61 -21.86 -12.85
CA SER A 551 -9.36 -21.62 -13.58
C SER A 551 -8.88 -20.15 -13.48
N ASN A 552 -9.73 -19.23 -13.03
CA ASN A 552 -9.38 -17.82 -12.84
C ASN A 552 -8.66 -17.62 -11.49
N ALA A 553 -7.37 -17.31 -11.53
CA ALA A 553 -6.55 -17.08 -10.34
C ALA A 553 -6.96 -15.87 -9.48
N GLN A 554 -7.84 -15.00 -9.98
CA GLN A 554 -8.33 -13.83 -9.27
C GLN A 554 -9.69 -14.05 -8.60
N SER A 555 -10.32 -15.23 -8.76
CA SER A 555 -11.57 -15.55 -8.08
C SER A 555 -11.32 -16.08 -6.67
N TRP A 556 -12.10 -15.61 -5.69
CA TRP A 556 -12.15 -16.22 -4.37
C TRP A 556 -12.70 -17.66 -4.47
N PRO A 557 -12.15 -18.63 -3.71
CA PRO A 557 -12.64 -20.00 -3.74
C PRO A 557 -14.01 -20.15 -3.06
N GLU A 558 -14.79 -21.11 -3.54
CA GLU A 558 -16.08 -21.50 -2.95
C GLU A 558 -15.87 -22.60 -1.91
N GLU A 559 -16.30 -22.38 -0.67
CA GLU A 559 -16.27 -23.40 0.39
C GLU A 559 -17.54 -24.25 0.34
N GLY A 560 -17.41 -25.58 0.29
CA GLY A 560 -18.57 -26.46 0.18
C GLY A 560 -18.37 -27.86 0.73
N LYS A 561 -19.42 -28.67 0.56
CA LYS A 561 -19.43 -30.08 0.92
C LYS A 561 -19.01 -30.90 -0.29
N LEU A 562 -18.00 -31.74 -0.12
CA LEU A 562 -17.49 -32.60 -1.18
C LEU A 562 -17.75 -34.06 -0.82
N TYR A 563 -18.26 -34.81 -1.80
CA TYR A 563 -18.59 -36.22 -1.70
C TYR A 563 -17.93 -36.98 -2.86
N PHE A 564 -17.24 -38.08 -2.53
CA PHE A 564 -16.53 -38.92 -3.47
C PHE A 564 -17.26 -40.25 -3.69
N PHE A 565 -17.29 -40.71 -4.93
CA PHE A 565 -17.87 -41.98 -5.36
C PHE A 565 -16.85 -42.78 -6.17
N SER A 566 -17.11 -44.07 -6.39
CA SER A 566 -16.22 -44.92 -7.20
C SER A 566 -16.05 -44.42 -8.66
N SER A 567 -17.05 -43.76 -9.23
CA SER A 567 -17.07 -43.28 -10.63
C SER A 567 -17.26 -41.77 -10.79
N GLY A 568 -17.10 -40.96 -9.74
CA GLY A 568 -17.17 -39.50 -9.85
C GLY A 568 -17.22 -38.77 -8.51
N LEU A 569 -17.55 -37.48 -8.54
CA LEU A 569 -17.68 -36.63 -7.34
C LEU A 569 -18.88 -35.69 -7.41
N LEU A 570 -19.37 -35.30 -6.24
CA LEU A 570 -20.39 -34.29 -6.03
C LEU A 570 -19.83 -33.18 -5.13
N PHE A 571 -19.85 -31.95 -5.61
CA PHE A 571 -19.63 -30.76 -4.80
C PHE A 571 -20.97 -30.06 -4.57
N SER A 572 -21.36 -29.89 -3.32
CA SER A 572 -22.59 -29.22 -2.92
C SER A 572 -22.26 -27.87 -2.30
N HIS A 573 -22.72 -26.80 -2.96
CA HIS A 573 -22.60 -25.44 -2.48
C HIS A 573 -23.97 -24.91 -2.02
N ARG A 574 -23.97 -24.03 -1.00
CA ARG A 574 -25.21 -23.45 -0.47
C ARG A 574 -25.96 -22.60 -1.51
N HIS A 575 -25.21 -21.86 -2.33
CA HIS A 575 -25.76 -20.88 -3.28
C HIS A 575 -25.87 -21.42 -4.71
N HIS A 576 -24.93 -22.25 -5.15
CA HIS A 576 -24.93 -22.80 -6.52
C HIS A 576 -25.67 -24.13 -6.62
N GLY A 577 -26.01 -24.77 -5.50
CA GLY A 577 -26.57 -26.12 -5.50
C GLY A 577 -25.51 -27.18 -5.82
N SER A 578 -25.92 -28.25 -6.50
CA SER A 578 -25.09 -29.43 -6.73
C SER A 578 -24.27 -29.33 -8.03
N ILE A 579 -22.98 -29.63 -7.97
CA ILE A 579 -22.08 -29.77 -9.11
C ILE A 579 -21.62 -31.23 -9.16
N ILE A 580 -22.00 -31.94 -10.23
CA ILE A 580 -21.69 -33.35 -10.40
C ILE A 580 -20.67 -33.52 -11.51
N ILE A 581 -19.61 -34.28 -11.24
CA ILE A 581 -18.59 -34.62 -12.22
C ILE A 581 -18.45 -36.16 -12.26
N SER A 582 -19.01 -36.78 -13.30
CA SER A 582 -18.76 -38.20 -13.62
C SER A 582 -17.36 -38.36 -14.23
N LYS A 583 -16.70 -39.49 -13.97
CA LYS A 583 -15.45 -39.87 -14.64
C LYS A 583 -15.60 -39.92 -16.17
N ASP A 584 -16.78 -40.17 -16.69
CA ASP A 584 -17.05 -40.17 -18.15
C ASP A 584 -16.85 -38.80 -18.79
N HIS A 585 -17.01 -37.73 -18.00
CA HIS A 585 -16.80 -36.34 -18.39
C HIS A 585 -15.41 -35.82 -17.99
N MET A 586 -14.56 -36.63 -17.37
CA MET A 586 -13.18 -36.27 -17.06
C MET A 586 -12.25 -36.64 -18.23
N ASN A 587 -11.26 -35.79 -18.51
CA ASN A 587 -10.15 -36.07 -19.40
C ASN A 587 -8.96 -36.66 -18.62
N SER A 588 -8.66 -36.08 -17.47
CA SER A 588 -7.61 -36.54 -16.56
C SER A 588 -7.86 -36.03 -15.16
N ILE A 589 -7.39 -36.78 -14.16
CA ILE A 589 -7.43 -36.39 -12.77
C ILE A 589 -6.05 -36.56 -12.12
N SER A 590 -5.56 -35.50 -11.49
CA SER A 590 -4.23 -35.48 -10.87
C SER A 590 -4.31 -35.01 -9.43
N PHE A 591 -3.40 -35.48 -8.59
CA PHE A 591 -3.32 -35.17 -7.16
C PHE A 591 -1.92 -34.70 -6.78
N TYR A 592 -1.86 -33.60 -6.03
CA TYR A 592 -0.63 -33.03 -5.47
C TYR A 592 -0.82 -32.80 -3.96
N ASP A 593 0.11 -33.29 -3.14
CA ASP A 593 0.08 -33.17 -1.67
C ASP A 593 1.33 -32.51 -1.07
N GLY A 594 2.40 -32.34 -1.87
CA GLY A 594 3.65 -31.72 -1.40
C GLY A 594 4.36 -32.44 -0.24
N ASP A 595 4.00 -33.71 0.02
CA ASP A 595 4.65 -34.63 0.97
C ASP A 595 4.78 -34.12 2.42
N SER A 596 3.96 -33.15 2.85
CA SER A 596 3.99 -32.59 4.21
C SER A 596 2.61 -32.21 4.73
N THR A 597 2.35 -32.47 6.02
CA THR A 597 1.10 -32.07 6.72
C THR A 597 0.89 -30.56 6.85
N SER A 598 1.83 -29.74 6.36
CA SER A 598 1.71 -28.28 6.28
C SER A 598 1.33 -27.78 4.89
N VAL A 599 1.33 -28.64 3.87
CA VAL A 599 1.05 -28.26 2.48
C VAL A 599 -0.39 -28.60 2.14
N VAL A 600 -1.08 -27.70 1.45
CA VAL A 600 -2.45 -27.94 0.98
C VAL A 600 -2.46 -28.97 -0.14
N ALA A 601 -3.22 -30.05 0.05
CA ALA A 601 -3.48 -31.04 -0.97
C ALA A 601 -4.48 -30.52 -2.00
N VAL A 602 -4.23 -30.79 -3.28
CA VAL A 602 -5.10 -30.35 -4.38
C VAL A 602 -5.39 -31.47 -5.35
N LEU A 603 -6.65 -31.57 -5.75
CA LEU A 603 -7.16 -32.43 -6.80
C LEU A 603 -7.44 -31.59 -8.04
N LEU A 604 -6.74 -31.88 -9.13
CA LEU A 604 -6.87 -31.21 -10.41
C LEU A 604 -7.75 -32.06 -11.33
N VAL A 605 -8.92 -31.54 -11.69
CA VAL A 605 -9.89 -32.23 -12.54
C VAL A 605 -9.96 -31.52 -13.89
N HIS A 606 -9.41 -32.14 -14.93
CA HIS A 606 -9.61 -31.70 -16.31
C HIS A 606 -10.85 -32.37 -16.87
N PHE A 607 -11.80 -31.60 -17.41
CA PHE A 607 -13.08 -32.09 -17.89
C PHE A 607 -13.29 -31.85 -19.39
N ARG A 608 -14.23 -32.61 -19.97
CA ARG A 608 -14.66 -32.49 -21.36
C ARG A 608 -15.64 -31.34 -21.52
N SER A 609 -15.63 -30.69 -22.69
CA SER A 609 -16.55 -29.60 -23.01
C SER A 609 -18.03 -29.99 -22.91
N SER A 610 -18.36 -31.28 -23.02
CA SER A 610 -19.72 -31.80 -22.78
C SER A 610 -20.25 -31.52 -21.37
N LEU A 611 -19.38 -31.25 -20.40
CA LEU A 611 -19.77 -30.92 -19.03
C LEU A 611 -20.16 -29.44 -18.85
N LEU A 612 -19.73 -28.54 -19.75
CA LEU A 612 -19.98 -27.09 -19.63
C LEU A 612 -21.46 -26.73 -19.45
N PRO A 613 -22.44 -27.35 -20.16
CA PRO A 613 -23.86 -27.07 -19.94
C PRO A 613 -24.36 -27.40 -18.51
N HIS A 614 -23.62 -28.24 -17.80
CA HIS A 614 -23.94 -28.73 -16.46
C HIS A 614 -23.10 -28.08 -15.36
N LEU A 615 -22.23 -27.12 -15.70
CA LEU A 615 -21.43 -26.36 -14.74
C LEU A 615 -21.94 -24.92 -14.66
N PRO A 616 -21.88 -24.29 -13.48
CA PRO A 616 -22.01 -22.84 -13.37
C PRO A 616 -21.05 -22.14 -14.34
N VAL A 617 -21.49 -21.05 -14.94
CA VAL A 617 -20.71 -20.28 -15.93
C VAL A 617 -19.36 -19.81 -15.36
N LEU A 618 -19.28 -19.60 -14.04
CA LEU A 618 -18.04 -19.20 -13.38
C LEU A 618 -16.90 -20.24 -13.49
N PHE A 619 -17.22 -21.49 -13.81
CA PHE A 619 -16.25 -22.56 -14.04
C PHE A 619 -15.97 -22.83 -15.52
N HIS A 620 -16.58 -22.04 -16.41
CA HIS A 620 -16.27 -22.08 -17.83
C HIS A 620 -14.94 -21.35 -18.02
N GLY A 621 -13.95 -22.04 -18.57
CA GLY A 621 -12.62 -21.47 -18.77
C GLY A 621 -11.92 -22.15 -19.94
N SER A 622 -10.99 -21.43 -20.58
CA SER A 622 -10.27 -21.91 -21.76
C SER A 622 -9.48 -23.20 -21.51
N SER A 623 -9.07 -23.43 -20.27
CA SER A 623 -8.26 -24.57 -19.85
C SER A 623 -9.08 -25.77 -19.34
N ASN A 624 -10.42 -25.65 -19.28
CA ASN A 624 -11.37 -26.71 -18.89
C ASN A 624 -10.90 -27.55 -17.69
N PHE A 625 -10.40 -26.89 -16.64
CA PHE A 625 -10.01 -27.54 -15.39
C PHE A 625 -10.60 -26.84 -14.18
N MET A 626 -10.76 -27.60 -13.10
CA MET A 626 -11.07 -27.11 -11.76
C MET A 626 -10.05 -27.66 -10.76
N MET A 627 -9.76 -26.89 -9.72
CA MET A 627 -8.90 -27.31 -8.62
C MET A 627 -9.72 -27.40 -7.34
N ILE A 628 -9.68 -28.56 -6.69
CA ILE A 628 -10.32 -28.77 -5.39
C ILE A 628 -9.21 -28.85 -4.35
N ALA A 629 -9.16 -27.89 -3.43
CA ALA A 629 -8.20 -27.88 -2.33
C ALA A 629 -8.78 -28.54 -1.08
N LEU A 630 -8.00 -29.45 -0.50
CA LEU A 630 -8.28 -30.17 0.73
C LEU A 630 -7.27 -29.71 1.78
N PHE A 631 -7.75 -28.99 2.80
CA PHE A 631 -6.86 -28.47 3.83
C PHE A 631 -6.37 -29.58 4.77
N PRO A 632 -5.08 -29.56 5.15
CA PRO A 632 -4.53 -30.52 6.11
C PRO A 632 -5.34 -30.55 7.41
N LYS A 633 -5.43 -31.74 8.01
CA LYS A 633 -6.15 -32.01 9.28
C LYS A 633 -7.67 -31.89 9.22
N THR A 634 -8.27 -31.56 8.06
CA THR A 634 -9.72 -31.69 7.88
C THR A 634 -10.14 -33.16 7.83
N LYS A 635 -11.39 -33.45 8.21
CA LYS A 635 -11.93 -34.82 8.16
C LYS A 635 -11.88 -35.40 6.75
N ILE A 636 -12.20 -34.57 5.75
CA ILE A 636 -12.20 -35.00 4.35
C ILE A 636 -10.79 -35.30 3.82
N TYR A 637 -9.78 -34.51 4.22
CA TYR A 637 -8.38 -34.80 3.91
C TYR A 637 -7.95 -36.15 4.52
N GLN A 638 -8.30 -36.42 5.78
CA GLN A 638 -7.94 -37.67 6.45
C GLN A 638 -8.61 -38.89 5.83
N ALA A 639 -9.88 -38.77 5.40
CA ALA A 639 -10.63 -39.85 4.78
C ALA A 639 -10.23 -40.10 3.30
N PHE A 640 -9.73 -39.08 2.59
CA PHE A 640 -9.36 -39.18 1.18
C PHE A 640 -8.34 -40.29 0.90
N TYR A 641 -7.28 -40.40 1.73
CA TYR A 641 -6.22 -41.39 1.55
C TYR A 641 -6.70 -42.86 1.62
N PRO A 642 -7.35 -43.31 2.71
CA PRO A 642 -7.80 -44.70 2.81
C PRO A 642 -8.98 -45.00 1.88
N GLU A 643 -9.94 -44.08 1.75
CA GLU A 643 -11.24 -44.37 1.15
C GLU A 643 -11.34 -44.01 -0.34
N VAL A 644 -10.51 -43.09 -0.86
CA VAL A 644 -10.62 -42.60 -2.26
C VAL A 644 -9.34 -42.84 -3.05
N PHE A 645 -8.19 -42.43 -2.53
CA PHE A 645 -6.91 -42.44 -3.23
C PHE A 645 -6.55 -43.85 -3.73
N SER A 646 -6.62 -44.85 -2.86
CA SER A 646 -6.30 -46.25 -3.17
C SER A 646 -7.17 -46.82 -4.30
N LEU A 647 -8.49 -46.60 -4.23
CA LEU A 647 -9.46 -47.10 -5.20
C LEU A 647 -9.34 -46.41 -6.56
N TRP A 648 -9.15 -45.09 -6.58
CA TRP A 648 -9.01 -44.32 -7.81
C TRP A 648 -7.65 -44.52 -8.50
N GLN A 649 -6.65 -45.04 -7.78
CA GLN A 649 -5.35 -45.42 -8.36
C GLN A 649 -5.37 -46.85 -8.95
N GLN A 650 -6.11 -47.78 -8.35
CA GLN A 650 -6.08 -49.23 -8.68
C GLN A 650 -7.05 -49.68 -9.78
N GLN A 651 -7.97 -48.83 -10.25
CA GLN A 651 -8.95 -49.19 -11.29
C GLN A 651 -8.31 -49.34 -12.69
N ALA A 652 -7.85 -50.55 -13.01
CA ALA A 652 -7.30 -50.91 -14.33
C ALA A 652 -8.36 -51.11 -15.44
N ASN A 653 -9.65 -51.26 -15.09
CA ASN A 653 -10.70 -51.68 -16.03
C ASN A 653 -11.69 -50.58 -16.44
N SER A 654 -11.56 -49.35 -15.92
CA SER A 654 -12.49 -48.23 -16.19
C SER A 654 -11.76 -46.91 -16.45
N GLY A 655 -10.98 -46.86 -17.54
CA GLY A 655 -10.62 -45.65 -18.32
C GLY A 655 -9.77 -44.53 -17.70
N LEU A 656 -9.97 -44.15 -16.44
CA LEU A 656 -9.35 -42.98 -15.81
C LEU A 656 -8.80 -43.31 -14.41
N SER A 657 -7.47 -43.31 -14.30
CA SER A 657 -6.73 -43.51 -13.04
C SER A 657 -6.22 -42.17 -12.48
N LEU A 658 -6.26 -42.01 -11.15
CA LEU A 658 -5.67 -40.87 -10.46
C LEU A 658 -4.14 -40.85 -10.59
N LYS A 659 -3.58 -39.75 -11.10
CA LYS A 659 -2.12 -39.56 -11.25
C LYS A 659 -1.56 -38.68 -10.13
N VAL A 660 -0.52 -39.15 -9.44
CA VAL A 660 0.22 -38.32 -8.48
C VAL A 660 1.23 -37.49 -9.25
N ILE A 661 1.26 -36.18 -8.99
CA ILE A 661 2.20 -35.24 -9.60
C ILE A 661 3.06 -34.59 -8.52
N GLN A 662 4.28 -34.21 -8.90
CA GLN A 662 5.18 -33.40 -8.09
C GLN A 662 5.00 -31.92 -8.43
N GLU A 663 5.62 -31.02 -7.66
CA GLU A 663 5.50 -29.56 -7.87
C GLU A 663 5.87 -29.12 -9.29
N ASP A 664 6.87 -29.76 -9.91
CA ASP A 664 7.30 -29.50 -11.29
C ASP A 664 6.24 -29.88 -12.34
N GLY A 665 5.29 -30.73 -11.98
CA GLY A 665 4.16 -31.14 -12.82
C GLY A 665 3.03 -30.12 -12.88
N LEU A 666 3.01 -29.10 -12.02
CA LEU A 666 2.00 -28.05 -12.01
C LEU A 666 2.31 -26.98 -13.07
N SER A 667 1.31 -26.60 -13.85
CA SER A 667 1.40 -25.44 -14.75
C SER A 667 1.61 -24.13 -13.97
N VAL A 668 2.05 -23.06 -14.64
CA VAL A 668 2.22 -21.74 -14.00
C VAL A 668 0.91 -21.24 -13.37
N GLU A 669 -0.22 -21.49 -14.03
CA GLU A 669 -1.56 -21.14 -13.53
C GLU A 669 -1.92 -21.97 -12.29
N GLN A 670 -1.67 -23.28 -12.32
CA GLN A 670 -1.93 -24.19 -11.20
C GLN A 670 -1.05 -23.87 -9.99
N LYS A 671 0.21 -23.49 -10.20
CA LYS A 671 1.12 -23.03 -9.13
C LYS A 671 0.62 -21.75 -8.46
N LYS A 672 0.08 -20.81 -9.24
CA LYS A 672 -0.53 -19.57 -8.68
C LYS A 672 -1.75 -19.88 -7.83
N LEU A 673 -2.66 -20.73 -8.32
CA LEU A 673 -3.85 -21.17 -7.59
C LEU A 673 -3.47 -21.91 -6.29
N HIS A 674 -2.53 -22.86 -6.37
CA HIS A 674 -2.02 -23.59 -5.20
C HIS A 674 -1.40 -22.65 -4.16
N SER A 675 -0.56 -21.70 -4.59
CA SER A 675 0.01 -20.68 -3.69
C SER A 675 -1.07 -19.86 -3.00
N SER A 676 -2.15 -19.49 -3.70
CA SER A 676 -3.29 -18.81 -3.12
C SER A 676 -4.02 -19.67 -2.08
N ALA A 677 -4.20 -20.97 -2.35
CA ALA A 677 -4.80 -21.91 -1.42
C ALA A 677 -3.94 -22.12 -0.16
N GLN A 678 -2.63 -22.20 -0.32
CA GLN A 678 -1.69 -22.29 0.80
C GLN A 678 -1.76 -21.05 1.70
N LYS A 679 -1.75 -19.85 1.12
CA LYS A 679 -1.89 -18.60 1.90
C LYS A 679 -3.21 -18.54 2.68
N LEU A 680 -4.30 -18.99 2.06
CA LEU A 680 -5.60 -19.08 2.73
C LEU A 680 -5.56 -20.05 3.92
N PHE A 681 -4.99 -21.24 3.72
CA PHE A 681 -4.81 -22.22 4.79
C PHE A 681 -3.94 -21.68 5.94
N ASP A 682 -2.83 -21.02 5.63
CA ASP A 682 -1.93 -20.43 6.64
C ASP A 682 -2.64 -19.34 7.46
N ALA A 683 -3.40 -18.47 6.77
CA ALA A 683 -4.18 -17.41 7.41
C ALA A 683 -5.27 -17.96 8.34
N LEU A 684 -5.98 -19.02 7.93
CA LEU A 684 -7.02 -19.67 8.73
C LEU A 684 -6.45 -20.51 9.88
N SER A 685 -5.31 -21.16 9.67
CA SER A 685 -4.67 -22.01 10.69
C SER A 685 -4.07 -21.23 11.86
N LEU A 686 -3.53 -20.03 11.60
CA LEU A 686 -2.97 -19.15 12.64
C LEU A 686 -4.04 -18.48 13.51
N ALA A 687 -5.27 -18.36 13.01
CA ALA A 687 -6.40 -17.78 13.75
C ALA A 687 -6.78 -18.55 15.03
N ALA A 688 -6.35 -19.81 15.16
CA ALA A 688 -6.57 -20.63 16.35
C ALA A 688 -5.50 -20.45 17.45
N ARG A 689 -4.37 -19.76 17.19
CA ARG A 689 -3.24 -19.70 18.13
C ARG A 689 -2.81 -18.30 18.59
N GLU A 690 -3.00 -17.23 17.82
CA GLU A 690 -2.62 -15.86 18.22
C GLU A 690 -3.58 -14.78 17.68
N LYS A 691 -3.58 -13.58 18.31
CA LYS A 691 -4.41 -12.42 17.91
C LYS A 691 -4.28 -12.16 16.40
N ARG A 692 -5.41 -12.15 15.68
CA ARG A 692 -5.52 -11.87 14.23
C ARG A 692 -4.62 -10.69 13.84
N SER A 693 -3.62 -10.90 12.97
CA SER A 693 -3.03 -9.80 12.20
C SER A 693 -3.91 -9.58 10.95
N PRO A 694 -4.68 -8.48 10.85
CA PRO A 694 -5.61 -8.25 9.74
C PRO A 694 -4.93 -8.32 8.37
N LEU A 695 -3.70 -7.82 8.28
CA LEU A 695 -2.89 -7.80 7.05
C LEU A 695 -2.63 -9.21 6.46
N LYS A 696 -2.38 -10.24 7.28
CA LYS A 696 -2.13 -11.60 6.75
C LYS A 696 -3.37 -12.21 6.09
N LEU A 697 -4.56 -11.96 6.64
CA LEU A 697 -5.81 -12.41 6.04
C LEU A 697 -6.10 -11.63 4.75
N LEU A 698 -5.79 -10.33 4.73
CA LEU A 698 -5.91 -9.50 3.54
C LEU A 698 -4.96 -9.95 2.43
N SER A 699 -3.71 -10.31 2.73
CA SER A 699 -2.77 -10.88 1.75
C SER A 699 -3.21 -12.25 1.20
N ALA A 700 -4.07 -12.98 1.91
CA ALA A 700 -4.71 -14.19 1.39
C ALA A 700 -5.92 -13.86 0.49
N LYS A 701 -6.70 -12.84 0.84
CA LYS A 701 -7.85 -12.32 0.08
C LYS A 701 -7.50 -11.62 -1.22
N LEU A 702 -6.38 -10.90 -1.22
CA LEU A 702 -5.89 -10.13 -2.34
C LEU A 702 -4.53 -10.71 -2.78
N PRO A 703 -4.55 -11.63 -3.76
CA PRO A 703 -3.32 -12.13 -4.37
C PRO A 703 -2.46 -10.94 -4.84
N GLU A 704 -1.14 -11.05 -4.68
CA GLU A 704 -0.17 -10.00 -5.04
C GLU A 704 -0.15 -8.74 -4.17
N LEU A 705 -0.93 -8.65 -3.08
CA LEU A 705 -0.92 -7.49 -2.16
C LEU A 705 0.49 -7.17 -1.63
N ASP A 706 1.23 -8.16 -1.14
CA ASP A 706 2.58 -7.94 -0.59
C ASP A 706 3.52 -7.31 -1.64
N TRP A 707 3.46 -7.81 -2.88
CA TRP A 707 4.22 -7.27 -4.01
C TRP A 707 3.78 -5.85 -4.35
N PHE A 708 2.47 -5.62 -4.44
CA PHE A 708 1.90 -4.32 -4.74
C PHE A 708 2.31 -3.27 -3.69
N LEU A 709 2.30 -3.60 -2.40
CA LEU A 709 2.72 -2.70 -1.33
C LEU A 709 4.20 -2.29 -1.48
N GLN A 710 5.09 -3.22 -1.85
CA GLN A 710 6.49 -2.91 -2.09
C GLN A 710 6.69 -2.00 -3.31
N HIS A 711 5.96 -2.27 -4.40
CA HIS A 711 5.97 -1.44 -5.60
C HIS A 711 5.40 -0.04 -5.33
N PHE A 712 4.27 0.03 -4.63
CA PHE A 712 3.59 1.27 -4.28
C PHE A 712 4.40 2.15 -3.34
N ALA A 713 5.14 1.57 -2.40
CA ALA A 713 6.03 2.31 -1.50
C ALA A 713 7.12 3.10 -2.24
N ILE A 714 7.58 2.62 -3.40
CA ILE A 714 8.56 3.34 -4.23
C ILE A 714 7.86 4.39 -5.10
N SER A 715 6.79 3.95 -5.78
CA SER A 715 6.00 4.78 -6.70
C SER A 715 5.38 6.02 -6.05
N SER A 716 4.94 5.90 -4.79
CA SER A 716 4.28 6.99 -4.04
C SER A 716 5.25 8.06 -3.52
N VAL A 717 6.55 7.78 -3.50
CA VAL A 717 7.55 8.70 -2.93
C VAL A 717 8.02 9.72 -3.96
N SER A 718 8.13 9.34 -5.24
CA SER A 718 8.58 10.22 -6.32
C SER A 718 8.37 9.60 -7.71
N GLN A 719 8.31 10.46 -8.72
CA GLN A 719 8.33 10.08 -10.15
C GLN A 719 9.75 10.09 -10.74
N GLU A 720 10.79 10.27 -9.93
CA GLU A 720 12.18 10.20 -10.39
C GLU A 720 12.56 8.77 -10.81
N PRO A 721 13.27 8.58 -11.94
CA PRO A 721 13.54 7.26 -12.47
C PRO A 721 14.55 6.48 -11.62
N VAL A 722 14.28 5.20 -11.40
CA VAL A 722 15.18 4.24 -10.72
C VAL A 722 15.99 3.43 -11.71
N MET A 723 17.20 3.00 -11.37
CA MET A 723 18.01 2.19 -12.30
C MET A 723 17.50 0.75 -12.36
N ARG A 724 17.43 0.17 -13.57
CA ARG A 724 16.99 -1.22 -13.77
C ARG A 724 17.76 -2.24 -12.94
N ALA A 725 19.06 -2.00 -12.74
CA ALA A 725 19.93 -2.85 -11.93
C ALA A 725 19.59 -2.84 -10.43
N HIS A 726 18.94 -1.78 -9.94
CA HIS A 726 18.57 -1.64 -8.53
C HIS A 726 17.13 -2.08 -8.26
N LEU A 727 16.28 -2.17 -9.29
CA LEU A 727 14.86 -2.49 -9.16
C LEU A 727 14.59 -3.78 -8.35
N PRO A 728 15.31 -4.91 -8.54
CA PRO A 728 15.07 -6.12 -7.74
C PRO A 728 15.30 -5.93 -6.24
N VAL A 729 16.36 -5.20 -5.87
CA VAL A 729 16.67 -4.82 -4.49
C VAL A 729 15.60 -3.89 -3.93
N LEU A 730 15.17 -2.93 -4.74
CA LEU A 730 14.10 -2.01 -4.35
C LEU A 730 12.80 -2.74 -4.12
N LEU A 731 12.47 -3.77 -4.90
CA LEU A 731 11.24 -4.55 -4.74
C LEU A 731 11.39 -5.71 -3.74
N GLN A 732 12.51 -5.78 -3.00
CA GLN A 732 12.82 -6.83 -2.02
C GLN A 732 12.68 -8.25 -2.59
N GLN A 733 13.02 -8.44 -3.86
CA GLN A 733 13.08 -9.76 -4.45
C GLN A 733 14.25 -10.53 -3.84
N THR A 734 13.98 -11.71 -3.29
CA THR A 734 15.01 -12.62 -2.77
C THR A 734 16.03 -12.85 -3.87
N GLU A 735 17.27 -12.39 -3.67
CA GLU A 735 18.29 -12.40 -4.71
C GLU A 735 18.48 -13.80 -5.28
N VAL A 736 18.36 -13.92 -6.61
CA VAL A 736 19.35 -14.71 -7.36
C VAL A 736 20.67 -14.07 -7.01
N SER A 737 21.48 -14.77 -6.21
CA SER A 737 22.81 -14.35 -5.78
C SER A 737 23.46 -13.53 -6.89
N PRO A 738 23.85 -12.26 -6.66
CA PRO A 738 24.65 -11.56 -7.63
C PRO A 738 25.85 -12.46 -7.88
N THR A 739 26.01 -12.93 -9.13
CA THR A 739 27.27 -13.52 -9.56
C THR A 739 28.31 -12.54 -9.10
N HIS A 740 29.08 -12.90 -8.06
CA HIS A 740 30.16 -12.09 -7.53
C HIS A 740 31.13 -11.88 -8.70
N ARG A 741 30.86 -10.87 -9.53
CA ARG A 741 31.84 -10.36 -10.47
C ARG A 741 32.79 -9.62 -9.57
N VAL A 742 33.85 -10.33 -9.24
CA VAL A 742 35.05 -9.85 -8.60
C VAL A 742 35.60 -8.71 -9.46
N GLU A 743 35.04 -7.50 -9.33
CA GLU A 743 35.60 -6.26 -9.88
C GLU A 743 36.74 -5.82 -8.97
N ASN A 744 37.82 -6.61 -8.95
CA ASN A 744 38.96 -6.47 -8.04
C ASN A 744 39.83 -5.21 -8.26
N ASP A 745 39.46 -4.30 -9.17
CA ASP A 745 40.30 -3.16 -9.60
C ASP A 745 39.70 -1.76 -9.33
N LYS A 746 38.52 -1.64 -8.71
CA LYS A 746 37.93 -0.31 -8.35
C LYS A 746 38.60 0.30 -7.12
N VAL A 747 38.75 1.63 -7.12
CA VAL A 747 39.21 2.40 -5.96
C VAL A 747 38.03 2.61 -5.01
N ILE A 748 38.22 2.24 -3.74
CA ILE A 748 37.18 2.37 -2.71
C ILE A 748 37.32 3.73 -2.03
N ILE A 749 36.21 4.47 -1.97
CA ILE A 749 36.09 5.76 -1.30
C ILE A 749 35.50 5.55 0.09
N SER A 750 36.23 5.97 1.13
CA SER A 750 35.70 6.13 2.49
C SER A 750 35.53 7.62 2.76
N ILE A 751 34.30 8.05 3.07
CA ILE A 751 33.99 9.45 3.36
C ILE A 751 33.95 9.63 4.88
N VAL A 752 34.68 10.60 5.41
CA VAL A 752 34.66 11.01 6.81
C VAL A 752 34.21 12.47 6.85
N THR A 753 33.09 12.74 7.52
CA THR A 753 32.50 14.08 7.62
C THR A 753 32.18 14.46 9.05
N GLY A 754 31.89 15.73 9.31
CA GLY A 754 31.28 16.20 10.56
C GLY A 754 31.32 17.72 10.68
N LEU A 755 30.62 18.22 11.70
CA LEU A 755 30.58 19.64 12.03
C LEU A 755 31.97 20.20 12.38
N PRO A 756 32.17 21.53 12.33
CA PRO A 756 33.43 22.13 12.79
C PRO A 756 33.78 21.67 14.22
N GLY A 757 35.01 21.23 14.43
CA GLY A 757 35.47 20.73 15.74
C GLY A 757 35.21 19.24 16.01
N CYS A 758 34.60 18.48 15.09
CA CYS A 758 34.27 17.06 15.28
C CYS A 758 35.45 16.06 15.30
N HIS A 759 36.70 16.51 15.30
CA HIS A 759 37.88 15.63 15.23
C HIS A 759 37.96 14.66 14.01
N ALA A 760 37.22 14.92 12.92
CA ALA A 760 37.27 14.10 11.70
C ALA A 760 38.68 14.06 11.06
N SER A 761 39.48 15.12 11.23
CA SER A 761 40.85 15.19 10.68
C SER A 761 41.82 14.29 11.45
N GLU A 762 41.61 14.17 12.75
CA GLU A 762 42.36 13.34 13.69
C GLU A 762 42.04 11.87 13.46
N LEU A 763 40.76 11.53 13.30
CA LEU A 763 40.35 10.19 12.87
C LEU A 763 40.98 9.81 11.53
N CYS A 764 40.96 10.72 10.55
CA CYS A 764 41.64 10.53 9.28
C CYS A 764 43.15 10.28 9.45
N ALA A 765 43.84 11.09 10.26
CA ALA A 765 45.27 10.95 10.49
C ALA A 765 45.61 9.62 11.18
N PHE A 766 44.77 9.19 12.13
CA PHE A 766 44.85 7.89 12.79
C PHE A 766 44.71 6.74 11.78
N LEU A 767 43.66 6.74 10.95
CA LEU A 767 43.41 5.69 9.95
C LEU A 767 44.57 5.58 8.96
N VAL A 768 45.08 6.71 8.45
CA VAL A 768 46.22 6.73 7.52
C VAL A 768 47.50 6.20 8.19
N THR A 769 47.68 6.41 9.49
CA THR A 769 48.87 5.95 10.24
C THR A 769 48.79 4.48 10.59
N LEU A 770 47.65 4.01 11.09
CA LEU A 770 47.42 2.63 11.50
C LEU A 770 47.47 1.66 10.29
N HIS A 771 46.92 2.06 9.15
CA HIS A 771 46.83 1.22 7.95
C HIS A 771 48.00 1.37 6.97
N LYS A 772 49.14 1.96 7.37
CA LYS A 772 50.36 2.00 6.54
C LYS A 772 50.85 0.59 6.15
N GLU A 773 50.48 -0.43 6.91
CA GLU A 773 50.89 -1.82 6.70
C GLU A 773 50.05 -2.53 5.61
N TYR A 774 48.76 -2.17 5.41
CA TYR A 774 47.80 -2.95 4.61
C TYR A 774 47.29 -2.30 3.30
N GLY A 775 47.51 -1.00 3.03
CA GLY A 775 46.97 -0.36 1.81
C GLY A 775 47.70 0.90 1.33
N ARG A 776 47.44 1.32 0.08
CA ARG A 776 47.90 2.60 -0.48
C ARG A 776 46.78 3.63 -0.38
N TRP A 777 47.04 4.78 0.25
CA TRP A 777 46.04 5.82 0.53
C TRP A 777 46.19 7.05 -0.38
N MET A 778 45.06 7.52 -0.90
CA MET A 778 44.88 8.87 -1.43
C MET A 778 43.99 9.64 -0.45
N VAL A 779 44.26 10.92 -0.22
CA VAL A 779 43.46 11.73 0.71
C VAL A 779 43.02 13.00 -0.01
N TYR A 780 41.71 13.22 -0.05
CA TYR A 780 41.10 14.47 -0.44
C TYR A 780 40.69 15.23 0.82
N ARG A 781 41.12 16.49 0.93
CA ARG A 781 40.70 17.40 2.00
C ARG A 781 40.01 18.61 1.36
N GLN A 782 38.87 18.98 1.92
CA GLN A 782 38.17 20.22 1.59
C GLN A 782 39.05 21.43 1.96
N VAL A 783 39.11 22.43 1.07
CA VAL A 783 39.85 23.68 1.31
C VAL A 783 38.91 24.64 2.04
N MET A 784 39.31 25.13 3.22
CA MET A 784 38.45 25.93 4.11
C MET A 784 38.44 27.44 3.78
N ASP A 785 39.18 27.87 2.76
CA ASP A 785 39.43 29.30 2.45
C ASP A 785 38.32 29.96 1.60
N SER A 786 37.24 29.25 1.25
CA SER A 786 36.09 29.76 0.47
C SER A 786 34.79 29.76 1.28
N SER A 787 33.90 30.72 1.01
CA SER A 787 32.57 30.81 1.63
C SER A 787 31.66 29.61 1.33
N GLU A 788 31.92 28.88 0.24
CA GLU A 788 31.25 27.63 -0.10
C GLU A 788 32.01 26.43 0.48
N CYS A 789 31.31 25.59 1.26
CA CYS A 789 31.91 24.45 1.96
C CYS A 789 32.42 23.38 0.95
N PHE A 790 31.65 22.94 -0.05
CA PHE A 790 32.10 21.91 -1.00
C PHE A 790 31.85 22.29 -2.47
N HIS A 791 32.86 22.11 -3.32
CA HIS A 791 32.77 22.38 -4.77
C HIS A 791 32.87 21.10 -5.59
N ALA A 792 31.75 20.69 -6.20
CA ALA A 792 31.65 19.47 -7.00
C ALA A 792 32.68 19.40 -8.14
N ALA A 793 32.90 20.50 -8.87
CA ALA A 793 33.84 20.56 -9.98
C ALA A 793 35.30 20.32 -9.54
N HIS A 794 35.69 20.84 -8.38
CA HIS A 794 37.03 20.63 -7.83
C HIS A 794 37.23 19.16 -7.45
N PHE A 795 36.24 18.56 -6.77
CA PHE A 795 36.26 17.14 -6.41
C PHE A 795 36.33 16.23 -7.65
N GLN A 796 35.52 16.48 -8.68
CA GLN A 796 35.56 15.73 -9.94
C GLN A 796 36.93 15.83 -10.63
N LYS A 797 37.53 17.02 -10.65
CA LYS A 797 38.87 17.24 -11.22
C LYS A 797 39.96 16.47 -10.45
N TYR A 798 39.84 16.41 -9.12
CA TYR A 798 40.70 15.59 -8.27
C TYR A 798 40.56 14.10 -8.59
N LEU A 799 39.33 13.58 -8.74
CA LEU A 799 39.10 12.18 -9.09
C LEU A 799 39.75 11.79 -10.43
N SER A 800 39.62 12.66 -11.43
CA SER A 800 40.28 12.49 -12.74
C SER A 800 41.81 12.43 -12.60
N SER A 801 42.39 13.39 -11.86
CA SER A 801 43.84 13.46 -11.62
C SER A 801 44.36 12.25 -10.82
N ALA A 802 43.58 11.78 -9.83
CA ALA A 802 43.91 10.61 -9.01
C ALA A 802 43.93 9.32 -9.86
N LEU A 803 42.97 9.16 -10.76
CA LEU A 803 42.93 8.00 -11.67
C LEU A 803 44.10 8.02 -12.66
N GLU A 804 44.42 9.18 -13.23
CA GLU A 804 45.60 9.34 -14.11
C GLU A 804 46.90 9.00 -13.37
N ALA A 805 47.09 9.50 -12.14
CA ALA A 805 48.24 9.19 -11.32
C ALA A 805 48.35 7.69 -11.00
N GLN A 806 47.23 7.00 -10.79
CA GLN A 806 47.18 5.55 -10.59
C GLN A 806 47.59 4.79 -11.87
N ARG A 807 47.04 5.15 -13.03
CA ARG A 807 47.35 4.53 -14.34
C ARG A 807 48.80 4.72 -14.75
N ASN A 808 49.35 5.92 -14.56
CA ASN A 808 50.74 6.22 -14.88
C ASN A 808 51.75 5.47 -14.00
N ARG A 809 51.34 5.07 -12.79
CA ARG A 809 52.18 4.32 -11.84
C ARG A 809 52.06 2.80 -12.01
N SER A 810 50.89 2.28 -12.40
CA SER A 810 50.71 0.85 -12.68
C SER A 810 51.53 0.37 -13.89
N ALA A 811 51.74 1.25 -14.88
CA ALA A 811 52.63 0.98 -16.02
C ALA A 811 54.12 0.81 -15.62
N ARG A 812 54.53 1.26 -14.42
CA ARG A 812 55.95 1.26 -13.97
C ARG A 812 56.29 0.18 -12.94
N GLN A 813 55.32 -0.57 -12.41
CA GLN A 813 55.54 -1.58 -11.35
C GLN A 813 54.70 -2.85 -11.62
N SER A 814 55.26 -3.82 -12.34
CA SER A 814 54.58 -5.07 -12.72
C SER A 814 55.01 -6.31 -11.92
N ALA A 815 55.64 -6.21 -10.75
CA ALA A 815 56.20 -7.39 -10.08
C ALA A 815 55.99 -7.58 -8.57
N TYR A 816 55.30 -6.69 -7.83
CA TYR A 816 55.10 -6.90 -6.38
C TYR A 816 53.71 -6.46 -5.91
N ILE A 817 53.00 -7.40 -5.26
CA ILE A 817 51.76 -7.29 -4.45
C ILE A 817 50.88 -6.07 -4.79
N ARG A 818 49.81 -6.30 -5.56
CA ARG A 818 48.79 -5.31 -5.94
C ARG A 818 47.98 -4.89 -4.69
N LYS A 819 48.57 -4.07 -3.81
CA LYS A 819 47.85 -3.50 -2.65
C LYS A 819 46.68 -2.66 -3.17
N LYS A 820 45.47 -2.93 -2.67
CA LYS A 820 44.25 -2.22 -3.05
C LYS A 820 44.41 -0.73 -2.71
N THR A 821 44.09 0.13 -3.68
CA THR A 821 44.19 1.59 -3.50
C THR A 821 42.88 2.10 -2.92
N ARG A 822 42.95 2.91 -1.86
CA ARG A 822 41.80 3.51 -1.18
C ARG A 822 41.90 5.04 -1.22
N LEU A 823 40.75 5.69 -1.37
CA LEU A 823 40.61 7.14 -1.30
C LEU A 823 39.84 7.51 -0.03
N LEU A 824 40.43 8.34 0.81
CA LEU A 824 39.79 8.92 1.98
C LEU A 824 39.37 10.35 1.65
N VAL A 825 38.07 10.65 1.78
CA VAL A 825 37.50 11.98 1.54
C VAL A 825 37.14 12.58 2.88
N VAL A 826 37.84 13.63 3.30
CA VAL A 826 37.60 14.31 4.57
C VAL A 826 36.90 15.63 4.31
N LEU A 827 35.69 15.74 4.86
CA LEU A 827 34.83 16.93 4.77
C LEU A 827 34.67 17.48 6.19
N GLN A 828 34.86 18.78 6.36
CA GLN A 828 34.64 19.45 7.65
C GLN A 828 33.77 20.67 7.41
N GLY A 829 32.76 20.86 8.27
CA GLY A 829 31.80 21.96 8.16
C GLY A 829 30.39 21.48 7.83
N TYR A 830 29.62 22.38 7.21
CA TYR A 830 28.18 22.21 6.96
C TYR A 830 27.87 21.55 5.60
N THR A 831 28.82 20.80 5.04
CA THR A 831 28.65 20.11 3.76
C THR A 831 27.62 18.99 3.89
N ASP A 832 26.68 18.90 2.96
CA ASP A 832 25.79 17.75 2.84
C ASP A 832 26.48 16.63 2.07
N VAL A 833 26.47 15.42 2.63
CA VAL A 833 27.15 14.27 2.04
C VAL A 833 26.52 13.86 0.72
N ILE A 834 25.23 14.14 0.51
CA ILE A 834 24.56 13.85 -0.76
C ILE A 834 25.23 14.56 -1.94
N ASP A 835 25.77 15.77 -1.74
CA ASP A 835 26.41 16.55 -2.79
C ASP A 835 27.70 15.88 -3.27
N VAL A 836 28.43 15.24 -2.37
CA VAL A 836 29.65 14.47 -2.70
C VAL A 836 29.30 13.19 -3.45
N VAL A 837 28.23 12.50 -3.02
CA VAL A 837 27.70 11.32 -3.72
C VAL A 837 27.27 11.72 -5.14
N GLN A 838 26.53 12.81 -5.29
CA GLN A 838 26.08 13.32 -6.58
C GLN A 838 27.25 13.73 -7.47
N ALA A 839 28.23 14.46 -6.95
CA ALA A 839 29.42 14.85 -7.69
C ALA A 839 30.18 13.66 -8.28
N LEU A 840 30.22 12.52 -7.56
CA LEU A 840 30.76 11.27 -8.10
C LEU A 840 29.85 10.66 -9.18
N GLN A 841 28.53 10.62 -8.95
CA GLN A 841 27.57 10.02 -9.88
C GLN A 841 27.41 10.79 -11.20
N THR A 842 27.62 12.10 -11.17
CA THR A 842 27.44 13.03 -12.30
C THR A 842 28.75 13.43 -12.97
N HIS A 843 29.85 12.72 -12.65
CA HIS A 843 31.17 12.99 -13.24
C HIS A 843 31.10 12.98 -14.78
N PRO A 844 31.69 13.98 -15.47
CA PRO A 844 31.57 14.13 -16.93
C PRO A 844 32.24 12.97 -17.70
N ASP A 845 33.33 12.40 -17.18
CA ASP A 845 33.94 11.17 -17.72
C ASP A 845 33.35 9.91 -17.06
N SER A 846 32.69 9.08 -17.85
CA SER A 846 32.10 7.80 -17.43
C SER A 846 33.15 6.77 -16.98
N ASN A 847 34.36 6.81 -17.55
CA ASN A 847 35.45 5.91 -17.16
C ASN A 847 35.92 6.22 -15.73
N VAL A 848 36.05 7.51 -15.39
CA VAL A 848 36.38 7.94 -14.03
C VAL A 848 35.30 7.47 -13.07
N LYS A 849 34.03 7.76 -13.36
CA LYS A 849 32.90 7.29 -12.54
C LYS A 849 32.95 5.78 -12.28
N SER A 850 33.16 4.97 -13.32
CA SER A 850 33.21 3.51 -13.18
C SER A 850 34.42 2.99 -12.39
N SER A 851 35.47 3.80 -12.23
CA SER A 851 36.71 3.39 -11.55
C SER A 851 36.66 3.56 -10.03
N PHE A 852 35.69 4.31 -9.51
CA PHE A 852 35.53 4.59 -8.09
C PHE A 852 34.21 3.99 -7.56
N THR A 853 34.22 3.52 -6.31
CA THR A 853 33.00 3.10 -5.60
C THR A 853 33.05 3.62 -4.16
N ILE A 854 31.90 4.00 -3.60
CA ILE A 854 31.82 4.40 -2.19
C ILE A 854 31.64 3.14 -1.35
N GLY A 855 32.52 2.94 -0.37
CA GLY A 855 32.47 1.82 0.56
C GLY A 855 31.62 2.12 1.79
N ALA A 856 31.97 3.17 2.52
CA ALA A 856 31.31 3.58 3.75
C ALA A 856 31.36 5.11 3.93
N ILE A 857 30.36 5.64 4.64
CA ILE A 857 30.25 7.05 5.03
C ILE A 857 30.19 7.10 6.54
N THR A 858 31.18 7.77 7.14
CA THR A 858 31.35 7.89 8.57
C THR A 858 31.25 9.34 8.99
N VAL A 859 30.48 9.61 10.05
CA VAL A 859 30.24 10.95 10.56
C VAL A 859 30.82 11.05 11.95
N CYS A 860 31.67 12.03 12.17
CA CYS A 860 32.20 12.35 13.48
C CYS A 860 31.26 13.34 14.17
N VAL A 861 30.84 12.99 15.37
CA VAL A 861 29.91 13.77 16.20
C VAL A 861 30.61 14.11 17.50
N GLU A 862 30.71 15.40 17.78
CA GLU A 862 31.26 15.93 19.02
C GLU A 862 30.10 16.36 19.93
N PRO A 863 29.76 15.58 20.98
CA PRO A 863 28.60 15.85 21.83
C PRO A 863 28.49 17.29 22.34
N LEU A 864 29.60 17.94 22.65
CA LEU A 864 29.60 19.32 23.16
C LEU A 864 29.38 20.39 22.09
N SER A 865 29.46 20.04 20.81
CA SER A 865 29.39 20.98 19.69
C SER A 865 28.19 20.72 18.76
N CYS A 866 27.23 19.92 19.20
CA CYS A 866 26.01 19.61 18.45
C CYS A 866 24.87 20.61 18.70
N TYR A 867 24.82 21.21 19.89
CA TYR A 867 23.77 22.11 20.33
C TYR A 867 24.26 23.56 20.35
N MET A 868 23.43 24.49 19.89
CA MET A 868 23.64 25.93 20.05
C MET A 868 23.15 26.38 21.42
N GLU A 869 21.86 26.14 21.70
CA GLU A 869 21.18 26.47 22.95
C GLU A 869 20.03 25.50 23.17
N HIS A 870 19.72 25.16 24.42
CA HIS A 870 18.71 24.15 24.79
C HIS A 870 18.85 22.86 23.96
N ARG A 871 17.80 22.46 23.20
CA ARG A 871 17.83 21.35 22.23
C ARG A 871 17.92 21.81 20.77
N PHE A 872 18.26 23.08 20.53
CA PHE A 872 18.45 23.64 19.19
C PHE A 872 19.81 23.21 18.61
N LEU A 873 19.77 22.49 17.50
CA LEU A 873 20.96 21.89 16.88
C LEU A 873 21.64 22.87 15.93
N PHE A 874 22.96 22.74 15.80
CA PHE A 874 23.67 23.39 14.70
C PHE A 874 23.12 22.92 13.33
N PRO A 875 23.12 23.80 12.31
CA PRO A 875 22.67 23.45 10.97
C PRO A 875 23.32 22.17 10.45
N LYS A 876 22.58 21.37 9.68
CA LYS A 876 23.03 20.12 9.04
C LYS A 876 23.50 19.00 10.00
N CYS A 877 23.43 19.17 11.33
CA CYS A 877 23.86 18.14 12.29
C CYS A 877 23.15 16.79 12.07
N LEU A 878 21.81 16.81 11.94
CA LEU A 878 21.02 15.61 11.68
C LEU A 878 21.09 15.15 10.22
N ASP A 879 21.15 16.09 9.27
CA ASP A 879 21.29 15.77 7.84
C ASP A 879 22.56 14.96 7.59
N GLN A 880 23.65 15.32 8.27
CA GLN A 880 24.91 14.58 8.23
C GLN A 880 24.81 13.20 8.87
N CYS A 881 23.76 12.87 9.64
CA CYS A 881 23.56 11.55 10.26
C CYS A 881 22.49 10.70 9.54
N SER A 882 22.01 11.16 8.39
CA SER A 882 20.81 10.65 7.71
C SER A 882 20.84 9.18 7.25
N GLN A 883 19.66 8.55 7.30
CA GLN A 883 19.43 7.19 6.82
C GLN A 883 19.63 7.04 5.30
N GLY A 884 20.27 5.95 4.87
CA GLY A 884 20.50 5.62 3.46
C GLY A 884 21.80 6.22 2.88
N LEU A 885 22.40 7.19 3.57
CA LEU A 885 23.72 7.74 3.25
C LEU A 885 24.76 7.27 4.26
N VAL A 886 24.54 7.52 5.54
CA VAL A 886 25.53 7.30 6.60
C VAL A 886 25.45 5.87 7.12
N SER A 887 26.61 5.21 7.18
CA SER A 887 26.74 3.87 7.75
C SER A 887 27.15 3.88 9.22
N ASN A 888 28.02 4.83 9.60
CA ASN A 888 28.63 4.87 10.92
C ASN A 888 28.62 6.28 11.50
N VAL A 889 28.38 6.38 12.80
CA VAL A 889 28.53 7.60 13.59
C VAL A 889 29.57 7.36 14.67
N VAL A 890 30.60 8.19 14.69
CA VAL A 890 31.74 8.13 15.60
C VAL A 890 31.61 9.28 16.60
N PHE A 891 31.43 8.96 17.87
CA PHE A 891 31.43 9.94 18.96
C PHE A 891 32.86 10.24 19.41
N THR A 892 33.25 11.52 19.43
CA THR A 892 34.64 11.95 19.63
C THR A 892 34.97 12.47 21.03
N SER A 893 33.96 12.63 21.88
CA SER A 893 34.16 12.96 23.30
C SER A 893 33.14 12.25 24.18
N HIS A 894 33.35 12.33 25.50
CA HIS A 894 32.49 11.71 26.52
C HIS A 894 32.35 10.19 26.32
N THR A 895 33.33 9.56 25.68
CA THR A 895 33.26 8.12 25.37
C THR A 895 33.73 7.24 26.52
N THR A 896 34.41 7.81 27.51
CA THR A 896 34.89 7.14 28.72
C THR A 896 33.76 6.80 29.69
N GLU A 897 32.68 7.60 29.70
CA GLU A 897 31.47 7.37 30.47
C GLU A 897 30.31 6.94 29.54
N GLN A 898 30.09 5.63 29.38
CA GLN A 898 29.03 5.09 28.51
C GLN A 898 27.60 5.56 28.86
N ARG A 899 27.39 6.19 30.02
CA ARG A 899 26.09 6.71 30.48
C ARG A 899 26.04 8.23 30.58
N HIS A 900 26.98 8.95 29.96
CA HIS A 900 26.93 10.40 29.98
C HIS A 900 25.58 10.90 29.38
N PRO A 901 24.80 11.73 30.09
CA PRO A 901 23.44 12.08 29.68
C PRO A 901 23.35 12.68 28.27
N LEU A 902 24.27 13.58 27.91
CA LEU A 902 24.32 14.20 26.58
C LEU A 902 24.60 13.18 25.47
N LEU A 903 25.47 12.19 25.75
CA LEU A 903 25.79 11.13 24.78
C LEU A 903 24.56 10.23 24.55
N VAL A 904 23.87 9.84 25.61
CA VAL A 904 22.65 9.02 25.53
C VAL A 904 21.53 9.76 24.78
N GLN A 905 21.38 11.06 25.04
CA GLN A 905 20.40 11.90 24.35
C GLN A 905 20.70 11.99 22.85
N LEU A 906 21.95 12.27 22.46
CA LEU A 906 22.37 12.32 21.05
C LEU A 906 22.25 10.96 20.37
N GLN A 907 22.60 9.88 21.04
CA GLN A 907 22.41 8.52 20.50
C GLN A 907 20.93 8.21 20.23
N SER A 908 20.04 8.61 21.14
CA SER A 908 18.59 8.46 20.95
C SER A 908 18.09 9.28 19.77
N LEU A 909 18.52 10.54 19.67
CA LEU A 909 18.19 11.46 18.59
C LEU A 909 18.67 10.96 17.23
N ILE A 910 19.93 10.54 17.13
CA ILE A 910 20.51 10.02 15.89
C ILE A 910 19.88 8.68 15.52
N ARG A 911 19.54 7.80 16.48
CA ARG A 911 18.77 6.58 16.19
C ARG A 911 17.39 6.89 15.66
N ALA A 912 16.76 7.97 16.14
CA ALA A 912 15.49 8.42 15.62
C ALA A 912 15.60 8.96 14.20
N ALA A 913 16.76 9.46 13.74
CA ALA A 913 16.98 9.92 12.36
C ALA A 913 17.60 8.84 11.43
N ASN A 914 18.28 7.86 11.99
CA ASN A 914 18.90 6.75 11.27
C ASN A 914 18.89 5.48 12.13
N PRO A 915 17.82 4.66 12.01
CA PRO A 915 17.65 3.47 12.83
C PRO A 915 18.72 2.40 12.61
N THR A 916 19.42 2.42 11.48
CA THR A 916 20.36 1.37 11.07
C THR A 916 21.84 1.71 11.29
N THR A 917 22.15 2.92 11.73
CA THR A 917 23.54 3.36 11.89
C THR A 917 24.28 2.60 12.99
N ALA A 918 25.56 2.32 12.76
CA ALA A 918 26.48 1.83 13.78
C ALA A 918 27.00 3.00 14.62
N PHE A 919 27.11 2.81 15.94
CA PHE A 919 27.70 3.77 16.87
C PHE A 919 29.08 3.31 17.30
N ILE A 920 30.07 4.16 17.10
CA ILE A 920 31.47 3.92 17.41
C ILE A 920 31.91 4.97 18.42
N LEU A 921 32.66 4.54 19.43
CA LEU A 921 33.21 5.41 20.46
C LEU A 921 34.71 5.59 20.20
N ALA A 922 35.15 6.81 19.90
CA ALA A 922 36.54 7.11 19.56
C ALA A 922 36.96 8.47 20.12
N GLU A 923 37.36 8.51 21.40
CA GLU A 923 37.82 9.73 22.06
C GLU A 923 38.93 10.42 21.25
N ASN A 924 38.77 11.72 20.98
CA ASN A 924 39.67 12.53 20.16
C ASN A 924 39.96 11.93 18.76
N GLY A 925 39.03 11.15 18.21
CA GLY A 925 39.17 10.47 16.93
C GLY A 925 40.05 9.21 16.96
N ILE A 926 40.38 8.68 18.14
CA ILE A 926 41.22 7.47 18.29
C ILE A 926 40.33 6.24 18.46
N VAL A 927 40.38 5.32 17.49
CA VAL A 927 39.60 4.07 17.52
C VAL A 927 40.41 2.96 18.17
N THR A 928 39.82 2.25 19.13
CA THR A 928 40.52 1.21 19.92
C THR A 928 40.23 -0.22 19.47
N ARG A 929 39.05 -0.48 18.88
CA ARG A 929 38.61 -1.82 18.44
C ARG A 929 38.84 -2.01 16.94
N ASN A 930 39.39 -3.16 16.55
CA ASN A 930 39.60 -3.49 15.13
C ASN A 930 38.27 -3.62 14.36
N GLU A 931 37.22 -4.17 14.98
CA GLU A 931 35.89 -4.27 14.38
C GLU A 931 35.33 -2.90 13.96
N ASP A 932 35.56 -1.86 14.78
CA ASP A 932 35.11 -0.50 14.48
C ASP A 932 35.88 0.10 13.29
N ILE A 933 37.17 -0.23 13.14
CA ILE A 933 37.97 0.16 11.97
C ILE A 933 37.44 -0.53 10.70
N GLU A 934 37.06 -1.81 10.78
CA GLU A 934 36.47 -2.54 9.65
C GLU A 934 35.12 -1.94 9.23
N LEU A 935 34.30 -1.47 10.17
CA LEU A 935 33.05 -0.76 9.88
C LEU A 935 33.30 0.57 9.16
N ILE A 936 34.26 1.37 9.62
CA ILE A 936 34.63 2.67 9.01
C ILE A 936 35.22 2.46 7.60
N LEU A 937 35.97 1.38 7.40
CA LEU A 937 36.64 1.06 6.14
C LEU A 937 35.90 -0.01 5.30
N SER A 938 34.63 -0.25 5.60
CA SER A 938 33.82 -1.23 4.87
C SER A 938 33.79 -0.91 3.37
N GLU A 939 33.83 -1.96 2.55
CA GLU A 939 33.89 -1.86 1.09
C GLU A 939 32.51 -1.81 0.43
N ASN A 940 31.46 -2.21 1.14
CA ASN A 940 30.14 -2.48 0.59
C ASN A 940 28.98 -1.96 1.45
N SER A 941 29.23 -1.37 2.63
CA SER A 941 28.18 -0.86 3.53
C SER A 941 27.22 0.10 2.83
N PHE A 942 27.76 1.06 2.06
CA PHE A 942 27.01 2.02 1.27
C PHE A 942 26.19 1.38 0.13
N SER A 943 26.61 0.22 -0.38
CA SER A 943 25.92 -0.52 -1.45
C SER A 943 25.04 -1.65 -0.92
N SER A 944 24.92 -1.82 0.40
CA SER A 944 24.08 -2.86 0.98
C SER A 944 22.62 -2.69 0.52
N PRO A 945 21.87 -3.80 0.29
CA PRO A 945 20.50 -3.74 -0.21
C PRO A 945 19.58 -2.82 0.59
N GLN A 946 19.71 -2.83 1.92
CA GLN A 946 18.94 -1.98 2.83
C GLN A 946 19.29 -0.49 2.67
N MET A 947 20.58 -0.14 2.66
CA MET A 947 21.03 1.25 2.47
C MET A 947 20.63 1.80 1.10
N LEU A 948 20.76 0.99 0.06
CA LEU A 948 20.37 1.36 -1.30
C LEU A 948 18.87 1.66 -1.36
N ARG A 949 18.04 0.79 -0.79
CA ARG A 949 16.58 1.00 -0.75
C ARG A 949 16.23 2.26 0.05
N SER A 950 16.76 2.42 1.27
CA SER A 950 16.52 3.62 2.07
C SER A 950 16.93 4.89 1.32
N ARG A 951 18.04 4.89 0.58
CA ARG A 951 18.48 6.06 -0.19
C ARG A 951 17.51 6.47 -1.27
N TYR A 952 16.96 5.54 -2.04
CA TYR A 952 15.96 5.87 -3.07
C TYR A 952 14.68 6.46 -2.48
N LEU A 953 14.29 6.00 -1.28
CA LEU A 953 13.08 6.46 -0.61
C LEU A 953 13.29 7.83 0.09
N MET A 954 14.46 8.04 0.70
CA MET A 954 14.77 9.30 1.39
C MET A 954 15.20 10.40 0.42
N TYR A 955 15.96 10.06 -0.63
CA TYR A 955 16.55 10.97 -1.61
C TYR A 955 16.18 10.58 -3.05
N PRO A 956 14.93 10.74 -3.49
CA PRO A 956 14.56 10.51 -4.88
C PRO A 956 15.40 11.36 -5.84
N GLY A 957 15.77 10.82 -7.00
CA GLY A 957 16.56 11.55 -8.00
C GLY A 957 18.06 11.70 -7.65
N TRP A 958 18.56 11.07 -6.59
CA TRP A 958 19.97 11.18 -6.15
C TRP A 958 21.03 10.83 -7.22
N GLN A 959 20.65 10.16 -8.30
CA GLN A 959 21.56 9.80 -9.40
C GLN A 959 21.51 10.74 -10.61
N VAL A 960 20.52 11.64 -10.70
CA VAL A 960 20.20 12.40 -11.93
C VAL A 960 20.50 13.89 -11.78
N SER A 961 21.22 14.32 -10.73
CA SER A 961 21.46 15.75 -10.39
C SER A 961 20.19 16.61 -10.28
N SER A 962 19.00 16.02 -10.16
CA SER A 962 17.73 16.75 -10.05
C SER A 962 17.45 17.27 -8.64
N LEU A 963 18.12 16.75 -7.61
CA LEU A 963 18.13 17.38 -6.30
C LEU A 963 18.91 18.69 -6.41
N LYS A 964 18.21 19.82 -6.34
CA LYS A 964 18.86 21.08 -5.98
C LYS A 964 19.34 20.91 -4.53
N SER A 965 20.65 21.03 -4.33
CA SER A 965 21.23 21.21 -3.00
C SER A 965 20.55 22.42 -2.36
N SER A 966 19.93 22.23 -1.20
CA SER A 966 19.41 23.31 -0.36
C SER A 966 20.50 23.88 0.53
#